data_AF-A0A7Y4ZY23-F1
#
_entry.id   AF-A0A7Y4ZY23-F1
#
_cell.length_a   1.000
_cell.length_b   1.000
_cell.length_c   1.000
_cell.angle_alpha   90.00
_cell.angle_beta   90.00
_cell.angle_gamma   90.00
#
_symmetry.space_group_name_H-M   'P 1'
#
loop_
_entity.id
_entity.type
_entity.pdbx_description
1 polymer ?
#
loop_
_entity_poly.entity_id
_entity_poly.type
_entity_poly.pdbx_seq_one_letter_code
_entity_poly.pdbx_strand_id
1 'polypeptide(L)'
;MIAGAVLLIAFKKDPNDASLLTLYQYWYYYRDNVEVMDWVYKASGIASVMMALPIIAILISPSNKKLFGEARFAKRIDIQKAGLLGDKGIIVGQLGSRYLMFGGQQHAIISAPTRSGKGVGIVIPNLLNWPESVVVLDIKQENWDITSGYRQKHGQECYLFNPAAADYRTHRYNPLAYISADPNFRIDDVQKIANMLFPDVQGTDVIWTATPRGLFLGIVLYLAETPEKPVTLGQVVRETLKDGDGSQYFAGVINERVTAGNPLSNACVRALNSYISISAENTRAGIMTSFRSRLELWMNPLVDAATSANDFDLRDVRKKKMSVYLGVTPDNLERMAPLLNLFFQQLIDLNTRELPNQNKQIKYSCLLLMDEFTAIGKIGILSKGISYIAGYGLRMLPIIQSPAQLVDVYGADAAQTFTTNHALNIIFPPKASETQTAKDISEWLGYETVKSVSKSRSRKMFKQDNDSNSTSEQQRALMLPQEITSLGARRELIIMENVPPILADKVIYFNDVVFVERLKKISKTLRKLGGKLPTQKQMDEAIGLGELAAKVPHIDLEAHHKETGGDVAITVTVPSKGGGTAVKRPITAEDISNLSNLKLEDFAVDFSSVKKPPPGEMDEAALKAYADDLCRAMGMQV
;
A
#
# COMPACT_ATOMS: atom_id res chain seq x y z
N MET A 1 6.25 22.35 -69.02
CA MET A 1 6.42 23.77 -69.41
C MET A 1 7.83 24.28 -69.14
N ILE A 2 8.36 24.23 -67.90
CA ILE A 2 9.73 24.70 -67.56
C ILE A 2 10.80 24.12 -68.50
N ALA A 3 10.77 22.81 -68.70
CA ALA A 3 11.71 22.10 -69.56
C ALA A 3 11.58 22.51 -71.05
N GLY A 4 10.37 22.85 -71.50
CA GLY A 4 10.14 23.40 -72.85
C GLY A 4 10.63 24.84 -72.99
N ALA A 5 10.48 25.67 -71.94
CA ALA A 5 10.98 27.05 -71.93
C ALA A 5 12.51 27.10 -71.96
N VAL A 6 13.18 26.23 -71.18
CA VAL A 6 14.65 26.09 -71.21
C VAL A 6 15.14 25.65 -72.58
N LEU A 7 14.41 24.73 -73.24
CA LEU A 7 14.72 24.30 -74.61
C LEU A 7 14.59 25.44 -75.63
N LEU A 8 13.51 26.23 -75.56
CA LEU A 8 13.29 27.37 -76.47
C LEU A 8 14.34 28.48 -76.29
N ILE A 9 14.75 28.75 -75.04
CA ILE A 9 15.83 29.71 -74.74
C ILE A 9 17.15 29.27 -75.38
N ALA A 10 17.49 27.98 -75.33
CA ALA A 10 18.72 27.46 -75.93
C ALA A 10 18.78 27.69 -77.45
N PHE A 11 17.62 27.65 -78.12
CA PHE A 11 17.47 27.95 -79.55
C PHE A 11 17.13 29.42 -79.85
N LYS A 12 17.28 30.33 -78.88
CA LYS A 12 16.99 31.78 -78.99
C LYS A 12 15.55 32.08 -79.43
N LYS A 13 14.59 31.25 -79.04
CA LYS A 13 13.15 31.46 -79.23
C LYS A 13 12.50 31.99 -77.95
N ASP A 14 11.32 32.59 -78.07
CA ASP A 14 10.59 33.13 -76.92
C ASP A 14 10.19 31.98 -75.96
N PRO A 15 10.63 32.00 -74.68
CA PRO A 15 10.24 30.98 -73.70
C PRO A 15 8.74 30.94 -73.39
N ASN A 16 7.99 32.01 -73.64
CA ASN A 16 6.55 32.06 -73.37
C ASN A 16 5.73 31.17 -74.33
N ASP A 17 6.32 30.77 -75.46
CA ASP A 17 5.72 29.83 -76.41
C ASP A 17 5.81 28.37 -75.95
N ALA A 18 6.43 28.11 -74.80
CA ALA A 18 6.57 26.77 -74.25
C ALA A 18 5.22 26.21 -73.74
N SER A 19 4.75 25.16 -74.40
CA SER A 19 3.58 24.38 -73.98
C SER A 19 3.99 23.13 -73.18
N LEU A 20 3.00 22.39 -72.68
CA LEU A 20 3.22 21.07 -72.09
C LEU A 20 3.75 20.04 -73.10
N LEU A 21 3.54 20.27 -74.41
CA LEU A 21 3.92 19.35 -75.48
C LEU A 21 5.23 19.73 -76.17
N THR A 22 5.81 20.91 -75.90
CA THR A 22 6.98 21.43 -76.65
C THR A 22 8.16 20.46 -76.66
N LEU A 23 8.46 19.77 -75.55
CA LEU A 23 9.52 18.76 -75.52
C LEU A 23 9.19 17.51 -76.34
N TYR A 24 7.94 17.04 -76.26
CA TYR A 24 7.48 15.89 -77.03
C TYR A 24 7.47 16.19 -78.53
N GLN A 25 7.03 17.40 -78.91
CA GLN A 25 7.03 17.86 -80.29
C GLN A 25 8.45 17.95 -80.84
N TYR A 26 9.38 18.54 -80.07
CA TYR A 26 10.78 18.63 -80.49
C TYR A 26 11.45 17.25 -80.57
N TRP A 27 11.11 16.33 -79.67
CA TRP A 27 11.51 14.92 -79.77
C TRP A 27 10.94 14.24 -81.02
N TYR A 28 9.63 14.36 -81.27
CA TYR A 28 8.96 13.67 -82.37
C TYR A 28 9.40 14.16 -83.75
N TYR A 29 9.49 15.48 -83.94
CA TYR A 29 9.83 16.07 -85.25
C TYR A 29 11.33 16.18 -85.53
N TYR A 30 12.18 16.21 -84.50
CA TYR A 30 13.62 16.44 -84.66
C TYR A 30 14.50 15.34 -84.05
N ARG A 31 13.96 14.13 -83.83
CA ARG A 31 14.70 12.97 -83.27
C ARG A 31 15.98 12.62 -84.01
N ASP A 32 16.04 12.89 -85.32
CA ASP A 32 17.19 12.54 -86.16
C ASP A 32 18.28 13.64 -86.11
N ASN A 33 18.02 14.77 -85.44
CA ASN A 33 18.98 15.84 -85.22
C ASN A 33 19.63 15.71 -83.83
N VAL A 34 20.92 15.36 -83.82
CA VAL A 34 21.71 15.09 -82.61
C VAL A 34 21.78 16.31 -81.68
N GLU A 35 21.92 17.52 -82.23
CA GLU A 35 22.04 18.76 -81.44
C GLU A 35 20.73 19.12 -80.73
N VAL A 36 19.59 18.92 -81.40
CA VAL A 36 18.27 19.15 -80.80
C VAL A 36 17.97 18.13 -79.70
N MET A 37 18.33 16.86 -79.91
CA MET A 37 18.11 15.82 -78.91
C MET A 37 18.98 15.98 -77.67
N ASP A 38 20.23 16.42 -77.82
CA ASP A 38 21.11 16.75 -76.69
C ASP A 38 20.50 17.86 -75.82
N TRP A 39 19.95 18.91 -76.44
CA TRP A 39 19.25 19.96 -75.71
C TRP A 39 17.93 19.53 -75.09
N VAL A 40 17.19 18.60 -75.71
CA VAL A 40 15.98 17.99 -75.12
C VAL A 40 16.31 17.25 -73.83
N TYR A 41 17.40 16.46 -73.79
CA TYR A 41 17.84 15.78 -72.58
C TYR A 41 18.36 16.76 -71.51
N LYS A 42 19.18 17.74 -71.90
CA LYS A 42 19.70 18.77 -70.99
C LYS A 42 18.58 19.62 -70.37
N ALA A 43 17.62 20.08 -71.17
CA ALA A 43 16.50 20.88 -70.68
C ALA A 43 15.57 20.07 -69.76
N SER A 44 15.38 18.77 -70.04
CA SER A 44 14.65 17.85 -69.17
C SER A 44 15.38 17.63 -67.83
N GLY A 45 16.70 17.45 -67.87
CA GLY A 45 17.53 17.34 -66.66
C GLY A 45 17.49 18.60 -65.79
N ILE A 46 17.66 19.79 -66.39
CA ILE A 46 17.61 21.08 -65.70
C ILE A 46 16.26 21.28 -65.02
N ALA A 47 15.16 21.02 -65.74
CA ALA A 47 13.82 21.18 -65.16
C ALA A 47 13.53 20.16 -64.04
N SER A 48 14.08 18.95 -64.15
CA SER A 48 13.98 17.94 -63.09
C SER A 48 14.71 18.39 -61.83
N VAL A 49 15.91 18.97 -61.96
CA VAL A 49 16.66 19.57 -60.84
C VAL A 49 15.90 20.76 -60.25
N MET A 50 15.36 21.66 -61.08
CA MET A 50 14.59 22.81 -60.61
C MET A 50 13.32 22.42 -59.85
N MET A 51 12.65 21.32 -60.25
CA MET A 51 11.49 20.79 -59.52
C MET A 51 11.91 20.03 -58.26
N ALA A 52 13.05 19.35 -58.26
CA ALA A 52 13.55 18.62 -57.11
C ALA A 52 14.06 19.54 -55.99
N LEU A 53 14.66 20.69 -56.32
CA LEU A 53 15.23 21.63 -55.35
C LEU A 53 14.26 22.10 -54.24
N PRO A 54 13.02 22.56 -54.52
CA PRO A 54 12.08 22.93 -53.45
C PRO A 54 11.61 21.72 -52.63
N ILE A 55 11.50 20.54 -53.25
CA ILE A 55 11.13 19.30 -52.54
C ILE A 55 12.25 18.89 -51.59
N ILE A 56 13.49 18.90 -52.06
CA ILE A 56 14.69 18.65 -51.27
C ILE A 56 14.82 19.70 -50.15
N ALA A 57 14.54 20.97 -50.43
CA ALA A 57 14.56 22.02 -49.42
C ALA A 57 13.50 21.81 -48.32
N ILE A 58 12.31 21.31 -48.66
CA ILE A 58 11.29 20.94 -47.67
C ILE A 58 11.72 19.72 -46.86
N LEU A 59 12.36 18.73 -47.50
CA LEU A 59 12.84 17.51 -46.85
C LEU A 59 14.07 17.74 -45.95
N ILE A 60 14.92 18.72 -46.28
CA ILE A 60 16.14 19.08 -45.55
C ILE A 60 15.88 20.23 -44.56
N SER A 61 14.75 20.94 -44.65
CA SER A 61 14.40 21.99 -43.71
C SER A 61 14.44 21.42 -42.29
N PRO A 62 15.30 21.95 -41.40
CA PRO A 62 15.37 21.45 -40.04
C PRO A 62 13.99 21.60 -39.40
N SER A 63 13.51 20.51 -38.78
CA SER A 63 12.33 20.55 -37.91
C SER A 63 12.48 21.75 -36.98
N ASN A 64 11.57 22.72 -37.06
CA ASN A 64 11.54 23.87 -36.16
C ASN A 64 11.33 23.38 -34.73
N LYS A 65 12.41 23.01 -34.04
CA LYS A 65 12.41 22.68 -32.62
C LYS A 65 11.98 23.93 -31.88
N LYS A 66 10.83 23.89 -31.21
CA LYS A 66 10.34 25.02 -30.43
C LYS A 66 11.29 25.32 -29.26
N LEU A 67 11.53 26.60 -29.00
CA LEU A 67 12.59 27.06 -28.10
C LEU A 67 12.42 26.61 -26.63
N PHE A 68 11.18 26.56 -26.14
CA PHE A 68 10.86 26.34 -24.71
C PHE A 68 10.10 25.03 -24.44
N GLY A 69 10.07 24.12 -25.42
CA GLY A 69 9.35 22.84 -25.32
C GLY A 69 8.03 22.79 -26.08
N GLU A 70 7.47 21.59 -26.16
CA GLU A 70 6.26 21.25 -26.91
C GLU A 70 5.22 20.51 -26.06
N ALA A 71 5.19 20.78 -24.74
CA ALA A 71 4.19 20.18 -23.86
C ALA A 71 2.77 20.43 -24.40
N ARG A 72 1.92 19.41 -24.36
CA ARG A 72 0.54 19.47 -24.82
C ARG A 72 -0.27 18.38 -24.14
N PHE A 73 -1.58 18.56 -24.08
CA PHE A 73 -2.45 17.44 -23.71
C PHE A 73 -2.47 16.36 -24.79
N ALA A 74 -2.68 15.12 -24.34
CA ALA A 74 -2.88 13.98 -25.22
C ALA A 74 -4.12 14.18 -26.10
N LYS A 75 -3.96 13.88 -27.38
CA LYS A 75 -5.07 13.75 -28.33
C LYS A 75 -5.58 12.32 -28.27
N ARG A 76 -6.78 12.10 -28.81
CA ARG A 76 -7.39 10.76 -28.88
C ARG A 76 -6.47 9.70 -29.50
N ILE A 77 -5.65 10.06 -30.48
CA ILE A 77 -4.68 9.13 -31.10
C ILE A 77 -3.56 8.72 -30.14
N ASP A 78 -3.09 9.62 -29.28
CA ASP A 78 -2.07 9.30 -28.27
C ASP A 78 -2.66 8.35 -27.22
N ILE A 79 -3.88 8.64 -26.76
CA ILE A 79 -4.64 7.81 -25.80
C ILE A 79 -4.92 6.42 -26.38
N GLN A 80 -5.24 6.33 -27.66
CA GLN A 80 -5.43 5.06 -28.36
C GLN A 80 -4.13 4.26 -28.46
N LYS A 81 -3.01 4.91 -28.85
CA LYS A 81 -1.69 4.27 -28.90
C LYS A 81 -1.22 3.78 -27.53
N ALA A 82 -1.59 4.49 -26.47
CA ALA A 82 -1.36 4.09 -25.08
C ALA A 82 -2.22 2.89 -24.63
N GLY A 83 -3.16 2.43 -25.45
CA GLY A 83 -4.04 1.30 -25.11
C GLY A 83 -5.17 1.64 -24.13
N LEU A 84 -5.35 2.91 -23.75
CA LEU A 84 -6.34 3.33 -22.76
C LEU A 84 -7.79 3.30 -23.26
N LEU A 85 -8.01 3.10 -24.56
CA LEU A 85 -9.35 2.92 -25.12
C LEU A 85 -9.79 1.44 -25.17
N GLY A 86 -9.08 0.53 -24.52
CA GLY A 86 -9.49 -0.89 -24.42
C GLY A 86 -10.75 -1.12 -23.58
N ASP A 87 -11.19 -2.37 -23.46
CA ASP A 87 -12.42 -2.74 -22.75
C ASP A 87 -12.17 -3.37 -21.36
N LYS A 88 -10.90 -3.64 -21.03
CA LYS A 88 -10.49 -4.31 -19.78
C LYS A 88 -9.39 -3.51 -19.09
N GLY A 89 -9.42 -3.50 -17.76
CA GLY A 89 -8.41 -2.85 -16.94
C GLY A 89 -9.02 -2.07 -15.79
N ILE A 90 -8.15 -1.27 -15.14
CA ILE A 90 -8.54 -0.32 -14.10
C ILE A 90 -9.15 0.89 -14.81
N ILE A 91 -10.34 1.32 -14.39
CA ILE A 91 -10.93 2.58 -14.83
C ILE A 91 -10.13 3.71 -14.19
N VAL A 92 -9.54 4.55 -15.03
CA VAL A 92 -8.67 5.66 -14.58
C VAL A 92 -9.21 7.04 -14.92
N GLY A 93 -10.32 7.10 -15.64
CA GLY A 93 -11.02 8.32 -16.01
C GLY A 93 -11.97 8.12 -17.18
N GLN A 94 -12.46 9.22 -17.74
CA GLN A 94 -13.40 9.23 -18.86
C GLN A 94 -13.02 10.29 -19.89
N LEU A 95 -13.17 9.94 -21.17
CA LEU A 95 -13.07 10.86 -22.30
C LEU A 95 -14.39 10.85 -23.08
N GLY A 96 -15.21 11.90 -22.88
CA GLY A 96 -16.56 11.95 -23.44
C GLY A 96 -17.43 10.83 -22.84
N SER A 97 -17.91 9.91 -23.68
CA SER A 97 -18.69 8.75 -23.22
C SER A 97 -17.87 7.48 -23.00
N ARG A 98 -16.55 7.51 -23.25
CA ARG A 98 -15.69 6.31 -23.19
C ARG A 98 -14.81 6.33 -21.94
N TYR A 99 -14.81 5.22 -21.20
CA TYR A 99 -13.89 5.05 -20.08
C TYR A 99 -12.45 4.88 -20.59
N LEU A 100 -11.52 5.44 -19.82
CA LEU A 100 -10.10 5.20 -19.98
C LEU A 100 -9.74 3.98 -19.13
N MET A 101 -9.28 2.92 -19.79
CA MET A 101 -9.06 1.59 -19.23
C MET A 101 -7.57 1.26 -19.19
N PHE A 102 -6.99 1.18 -18.01
CA PHE A 102 -5.59 0.81 -17.81
C PHE A 102 -5.41 -0.72 -17.70
N GLY A 103 -5.21 -1.35 -18.86
CA GLY A 103 -5.13 -2.80 -19.03
C GLY A 103 -3.77 -3.45 -18.79
N GLY A 104 -2.68 -2.68 -18.62
CA GLY A 104 -1.33 -3.21 -18.38
C GLY A 104 -1.19 -4.00 -17.08
N GLN A 105 -0.05 -4.63 -16.80
CA GLN A 105 0.21 -5.30 -15.50
C GLN A 105 0.80 -4.33 -14.46
N GLN A 106 1.22 -3.13 -14.88
CA GLN A 106 1.76 -2.13 -13.98
C GLN A 106 0.69 -1.60 -13.02
N HIS A 107 1.18 -0.93 -11.98
CA HIS A 107 0.38 -0.33 -10.93
C HIS A 107 -0.12 1.07 -11.33
N ALA A 108 -1.21 1.50 -10.71
CA ALA A 108 -1.74 2.85 -10.86
C ALA A 108 -1.91 3.48 -9.48
N ILE A 109 -1.54 4.75 -9.30
CA ILE A 109 -1.64 5.46 -8.02
C ILE A 109 -2.52 6.69 -8.18
N ILE A 110 -3.27 7.02 -7.13
CA ILE A 110 -4.13 8.20 -7.13
C ILE A 110 -3.66 9.16 -6.04
N SER A 111 -3.36 10.39 -6.44
CA SER A 111 -3.22 11.53 -5.53
C SER A 111 -4.55 12.27 -5.46
N ALA A 112 -5.26 12.13 -4.34
CA ALA A 112 -6.59 12.69 -4.16
C ALA A 112 -6.77 13.29 -2.76
N PRO A 113 -6.92 14.63 -2.65
CA PRO A 113 -7.19 15.28 -1.38
C PRO A 113 -8.46 14.78 -0.70
N THR A 114 -8.62 15.08 0.58
CA THR A 114 -9.86 14.78 1.31
C THR A 114 -11.09 15.44 0.65
N ARG A 115 -12.21 14.70 0.62
CA ARG A 115 -13.49 15.12 0.00
C ARG A 115 -13.43 15.43 -1.50
N SER A 116 -12.45 14.88 -2.22
CA SER A 116 -12.26 15.10 -3.67
C SER A 116 -13.06 14.14 -4.58
N GLY A 117 -13.81 13.21 -3.98
CA GLY A 117 -14.65 12.24 -4.68
C GLY A 117 -13.95 10.92 -5.06
N LYS A 118 -12.81 10.57 -4.44
CA LYS A 118 -12.05 9.32 -4.75
C LYS A 118 -12.92 8.05 -4.72
N GLY A 119 -13.76 7.90 -3.70
CA GLY A 119 -14.67 6.76 -3.56
C GLY A 119 -15.66 6.68 -4.72
N VAL A 120 -16.28 7.81 -5.03
CA VAL A 120 -17.30 7.97 -6.09
C VAL A 120 -16.72 7.75 -7.49
N GLY A 121 -15.51 8.26 -7.74
CA GLY A 121 -14.99 8.35 -9.10
C GLY A 121 -13.98 7.29 -9.50
N ILE A 122 -13.37 6.61 -8.54
CA ILE A 122 -12.38 5.58 -8.84
C ILE A 122 -12.67 4.28 -8.08
N VAL A 123 -12.89 4.32 -6.76
CA VAL A 123 -13.00 3.10 -5.95
C VAL A 123 -14.23 2.27 -6.35
N ILE A 124 -15.42 2.84 -6.19
CA ILE A 124 -16.68 2.15 -6.49
C ILE A 124 -16.79 1.77 -7.98
N PRO A 125 -16.46 2.64 -8.96
CA PRO A 125 -16.42 2.24 -10.37
C PRO A 125 -15.54 1.03 -10.63
N ASN A 126 -14.33 0.99 -10.06
CA ASN A 126 -13.42 -0.15 -10.25
C ASN A 126 -13.94 -1.41 -9.56
N LEU A 127 -14.49 -1.32 -8.35
CA LEU A 127 -15.09 -2.48 -7.68
C LEU A 127 -16.33 -3.02 -8.39
N LEU A 128 -17.09 -2.17 -9.07
CA LEU A 128 -18.22 -2.60 -9.91
C LEU A 128 -17.79 -3.07 -11.31
N ASN A 129 -16.53 -2.87 -11.72
CA ASN A 129 -16.05 -3.19 -13.07
C ASN A 129 -15.00 -4.30 -13.13
N TRP A 130 -14.11 -4.39 -12.14
CA TRP A 130 -13.00 -5.33 -12.12
C TRP A 130 -13.51 -6.77 -12.04
N PRO A 131 -13.29 -7.61 -13.06
CA PRO A 131 -13.96 -8.90 -13.21
C PRO A 131 -13.23 -10.07 -12.51
N GLU A 132 -12.07 -9.80 -11.92
CA GLU A 132 -11.20 -10.77 -11.27
C GLU A 132 -11.09 -10.44 -9.78
N SER A 133 -10.13 -11.06 -9.08
CA SER A 133 -10.02 -10.95 -7.64
C SER A 133 -9.63 -9.55 -7.18
N VAL A 134 -10.07 -9.18 -5.98
CA VAL A 134 -9.71 -7.92 -5.33
C VAL A 134 -9.45 -8.13 -3.85
N VAL A 135 -8.47 -7.42 -3.31
CA VAL A 135 -8.32 -7.20 -1.87
C VAL A 135 -8.44 -5.71 -1.64
N VAL A 136 -9.35 -5.31 -0.76
CA VAL A 136 -9.72 -3.91 -0.51
C VAL A 136 -9.36 -3.54 0.92
N LEU A 137 -8.53 -2.52 1.11
CA LEU A 137 -8.43 -1.84 2.41
C LEU A 137 -9.59 -0.84 2.52
N ASP A 138 -10.58 -1.16 3.33
CA ASP A 138 -11.87 -0.48 3.39
C ASP A 138 -12.11 0.14 4.78
N ILE A 139 -11.52 1.31 5.01
CA ILE A 139 -11.51 1.95 6.34
C ILE A 139 -12.92 2.37 6.80
N LYS A 140 -13.81 2.67 5.86
CA LYS A 140 -15.17 3.15 6.15
C LYS A 140 -16.24 2.10 5.95
N GLN A 141 -15.88 0.92 5.45
CA GLN A 141 -16.80 -0.15 5.08
C GLN A 141 -17.81 0.21 3.95
N GLU A 142 -17.76 1.44 3.41
CA GLU A 142 -18.62 1.90 2.30
C GLU A 142 -18.39 1.06 1.03
N ASN A 143 -17.16 0.57 0.83
CA ASN A 143 -16.83 -0.22 -0.36
C ASN A 143 -17.53 -1.58 -0.30
N TRP A 144 -17.51 -2.25 0.85
CA TRP A 144 -18.29 -3.46 1.08
C TRP A 144 -19.78 -3.20 0.87
N ASP A 145 -20.32 -2.18 1.53
CA ASP A 145 -21.77 -1.92 1.56
C ASP A 145 -22.35 -1.66 0.17
N ILE A 146 -21.59 -0.99 -0.70
CA ILE A 146 -22.06 -0.61 -2.04
C ILE A 146 -21.81 -1.71 -3.08
N THR A 147 -20.72 -2.48 -2.96
CA THR A 147 -20.21 -3.25 -4.12
C THR A 147 -20.22 -4.77 -3.94
N SER A 148 -20.19 -5.26 -2.70
CA SER A 148 -20.03 -6.70 -2.42
C SER A 148 -21.16 -7.55 -2.99
N GLY A 149 -22.43 -7.11 -2.89
CA GLY A 149 -23.57 -7.85 -3.43
C GLY A 149 -23.56 -7.93 -4.96
N TYR A 150 -23.11 -6.88 -5.65
CA TYR A 150 -22.92 -6.91 -7.10
C TYR A 150 -21.82 -7.90 -7.49
N ARG A 151 -20.66 -7.83 -6.83
CA ARG A 151 -19.52 -8.71 -7.10
C ARG A 151 -19.88 -10.18 -6.83
N GLN A 152 -20.63 -10.45 -5.76
CA GLN A 152 -21.14 -11.78 -5.45
C GLN A 152 -22.05 -12.30 -6.56
N LYS A 153 -23.04 -11.51 -6.97
CA LYS A 153 -23.94 -11.87 -8.07
C LYS A 153 -23.22 -12.03 -9.41
N HIS A 154 -22.06 -11.40 -9.57
CA HIS A 154 -21.22 -11.47 -10.76
C HIS A 154 -20.13 -12.56 -10.70
N GLY A 155 -20.31 -13.57 -9.85
CA GLY A 155 -19.51 -14.79 -9.84
C GLY A 155 -18.22 -14.71 -9.04
N GLN A 156 -18.13 -13.79 -8.07
CA GLN A 156 -17.02 -13.75 -7.11
C GLN A 156 -17.47 -14.21 -5.73
N GLU A 157 -16.61 -14.93 -5.03
CA GLU A 157 -16.79 -15.14 -3.60
C GLU A 157 -16.43 -13.83 -2.87
N CYS A 158 -17.29 -13.33 -1.98
CA CYS A 158 -17.07 -12.03 -1.32
C CYS A 158 -17.00 -12.21 0.19
N TYR A 159 -15.90 -11.77 0.78
CA TYR A 159 -15.57 -11.92 2.19
C TYR A 159 -15.27 -10.55 2.81
N LEU A 160 -15.92 -10.24 3.93
CA LEU A 160 -15.62 -9.10 4.79
C LEU A 160 -14.86 -9.60 6.02
N PHE A 161 -13.61 -9.17 6.19
CA PHE A 161 -12.83 -9.36 7.41
C PHE A 161 -12.78 -8.03 8.18
N ASN A 162 -13.56 -7.95 9.25
CA ASN A 162 -13.60 -6.85 10.20
C ASN A 162 -13.41 -7.41 11.63
N PRO A 163 -12.16 -7.55 12.10
CA PRO A 163 -11.86 -8.19 13.39
C PRO A 163 -12.27 -7.36 14.62
N ALA A 164 -12.79 -6.14 14.41
CA ALA A 164 -13.28 -5.25 15.45
C ALA A 164 -14.75 -4.81 15.20
N ALA A 165 -15.50 -5.60 14.42
CA ALA A 165 -16.88 -5.29 14.06
C ALA A 165 -17.80 -5.21 15.29
N ALA A 166 -18.32 -4.00 15.59
CA ALA A 166 -19.22 -3.79 16.72
C ALA A 166 -20.56 -4.54 16.61
N ASP A 167 -20.96 -4.92 15.40
CA ASP A 167 -22.15 -5.73 15.12
C ASP A 167 -21.85 -7.24 15.04
N TYR A 168 -20.62 -7.64 15.39
CA TYR A 168 -20.12 -9.03 15.38
C TYR A 168 -20.14 -9.70 14.00
N ARG A 169 -20.28 -8.93 12.92
CA ARG A 169 -20.32 -9.48 11.56
C ARG A 169 -18.96 -9.44 10.90
N THR A 170 -18.33 -10.59 10.79
CA THR A 170 -17.07 -10.75 10.07
C THR A 170 -16.85 -12.21 9.67
N HIS A 171 -16.21 -12.38 8.51
CA HIS A 171 -15.55 -13.63 8.17
C HIS A 171 -14.26 -13.77 8.97
N ARG A 172 -13.69 -14.97 9.01
CA ARG A 172 -12.53 -15.30 9.82
C ARG A 172 -11.27 -15.48 8.98
N TYR A 173 -10.15 -15.08 9.57
CA TYR A 173 -8.81 -15.21 9.02
C TYR A 173 -7.82 -15.63 10.12
N ASN A 174 -7.33 -16.86 10.08
CA ASN A 174 -6.32 -17.38 10.99
C ASN A 174 -4.92 -17.34 10.32
N PRO A 175 -4.01 -16.48 10.79
CA PRO A 175 -2.64 -16.41 10.28
C PRO A 175 -1.86 -17.73 10.38
N LEU A 176 -2.13 -18.55 11.39
CA LEU A 176 -1.41 -19.82 11.60
C LEU A 176 -1.92 -20.95 10.70
N ALA A 177 -3.06 -20.79 10.02
CA ALA A 177 -3.59 -21.80 9.10
C ALA A 177 -2.76 -21.98 7.81
N TYR A 178 -1.80 -21.09 7.56
CA TYR A 178 -0.94 -21.13 6.37
C TYR A 178 0.42 -21.82 6.60
N ILE A 179 0.72 -22.26 7.83
CA ILE A 179 1.95 -22.99 8.11
C ILE A 179 1.90 -24.40 7.50
N SER A 180 3.03 -24.90 7.03
CA SER A 180 3.10 -26.22 6.41
C SER A 180 2.71 -27.35 7.37
N ALA A 181 1.99 -28.34 6.83
CA ALA A 181 1.78 -29.62 7.52
C ALA A 181 3.07 -30.46 7.58
N ASP A 182 4.03 -30.22 6.69
CA ASP A 182 5.35 -30.88 6.74
C ASP A 182 6.23 -30.22 7.83
N PRO A 183 6.66 -30.98 8.86
CA PRO A 183 7.49 -30.45 9.94
C PRO A 183 8.79 -29.77 9.46
N ASN A 184 9.35 -30.18 8.33
CA ASN A 184 10.60 -29.63 7.80
C ASN A 184 10.43 -28.20 7.27
N PHE A 185 9.27 -27.89 6.69
CA PHE A 185 8.96 -26.55 6.18
C PHE A 185 8.23 -25.68 7.21
N ARG A 186 7.55 -26.31 8.18
CA ARG A 186 6.76 -25.62 9.20
C ARG A 186 7.58 -24.64 10.03
N ILE A 187 8.82 -24.99 10.36
CA ILE A 187 9.69 -24.13 11.19
C ILE A 187 9.91 -22.77 10.51
N ASP A 188 10.24 -22.78 9.21
CA ASP A 188 10.47 -21.55 8.42
C ASP A 188 9.19 -20.70 8.34
N ASP A 189 8.03 -21.33 8.10
CA ASP A 189 6.74 -20.63 8.07
C ASP A 189 6.42 -19.95 9.42
N VAL A 190 6.64 -20.64 10.54
CA VAL A 190 6.40 -20.09 11.88
C VAL A 190 7.40 -18.97 12.21
N GLN A 191 8.68 -19.14 11.83
CA GLN A 191 9.70 -18.11 12.05
C GLN A 191 9.43 -16.84 11.25
N LYS A 192 8.89 -16.95 10.02
CA LYS A 192 8.46 -15.77 9.25
C LYS A 192 7.39 -14.99 10.01
N ILE A 193 6.36 -15.66 10.52
CA ILE A 193 5.30 -15.02 11.33
C ILE A 193 5.88 -14.41 12.61
N ALA A 194 6.79 -15.13 13.29
CA ALA A 194 7.45 -14.63 14.50
C ALA A 194 8.26 -13.34 14.24
N ASN A 195 9.03 -13.29 13.15
CA ASN A 195 9.81 -12.11 12.79
C ASN A 195 8.93 -10.89 12.51
N MET A 196 7.70 -11.09 12.05
CA MET A 196 6.72 -10.02 11.81
C MET A 196 6.10 -9.50 13.12
N LEU A 197 5.71 -10.42 14.01
CA LEU A 197 5.08 -10.07 15.30
C LEU A 197 6.10 -9.48 16.29
N PHE A 198 7.34 -9.94 16.22
CA PHE A 198 8.45 -9.54 17.09
C PHE A 198 9.59 -8.93 16.26
N PRO A 199 9.41 -7.75 15.62
CA PRO A 199 10.42 -7.15 14.77
C PRO A 199 11.65 -6.70 15.56
N ASP A 200 12.81 -6.64 14.90
CA ASP A 200 14.03 -6.09 15.52
C ASP A 200 13.88 -4.58 15.75
N VAL A 201 14.34 -4.13 16.91
CA VAL A 201 14.32 -2.71 17.31
C VAL A 201 15.76 -2.25 17.48
N GLN A 202 16.14 -1.17 16.79
CA GLN A 202 17.49 -0.61 16.91
C GLN A 202 17.79 -0.23 18.36
N GLY A 203 18.99 -0.58 18.84
CA GLY A 203 19.41 -0.32 20.22
C GLY A 203 18.81 -1.26 21.27
N THR A 204 18.06 -2.29 20.87
CA THR A 204 17.55 -3.33 21.78
C THR A 204 18.45 -4.58 21.69
N ASP A 205 18.81 -5.17 22.84
CA ASP A 205 19.59 -6.41 22.85
C ASP A 205 18.85 -7.56 22.18
N VAL A 206 19.61 -8.39 21.45
CA VAL A 206 19.09 -9.52 20.67
C VAL A 206 18.26 -10.50 21.52
N ILE A 207 18.57 -10.65 22.80
CA ILE A 207 17.80 -11.51 23.72
C ILE A 207 16.32 -11.13 23.78
N TRP A 208 15.99 -9.84 23.68
CA TRP A 208 14.63 -9.31 23.78
C TRP A 208 13.82 -9.46 22.49
N THR A 209 14.45 -9.86 21.38
CA THR A 209 13.77 -10.13 20.10
C THR A 209 13.86 -11.61 19.72
N ALA A 210 15.04 -12.23 19.87
CA ALA A 210 15.28 -13.63 19.52
C ALA A 210 14.56 -14.60 20.47
N THR A 211 14.55 -14.34 21.79
CA THR A 211 13.91 -15.26 22.74
C THR A 211 12.39 -15.29 22.59
N PRO A 212 11.68 -14.16 22.46
CA PRO A 212 10.25 -14.17 22.12
C PRO A 212 9.94 -14.94 20.84
N ARG A 213 10.77 -14.82 19.80
CA ARG A 213 10.60 -15.60 18.55
C ARG A 213 10.78 -17.10 18.78
N GLY A 214 11.79 -17.49 19.57
CA GLY A 214 12.02 -18.88 19.97
C GLY A 214 10.85 -19.46 20.79
N LEU A 215 10.35 -18.69 21.75
CA LEU A 215 9.17 -19.04 22.55
C LEU A 215 7.93 -19.19 21.66
N PHE A 216 7.69 -18.25 20.74
CA PHE A 216 6.57 -18.30 19.79
C PHE A 216 6.63 -19.58 18.94
N LEU A 217 7.82 -19.89 18.40
CA LEU A 217 8.05 -21.12 17.65
C LEU A 217 7.73 -22.36 18.49
N GLY A 218 8.23 -22.41 19.73
CA GLY A 218 7.98 -23.52 20.64
C GLY A 218 6.49 -23.71 20.93
N ILE A 219 5.76 -22.63 21.23
CA ILE A 219 4.32 -22.69 21.52
C ILE A 219 3.53 -23.12 20.27
N VAL A 220 3.79 -22.55 19.10
CA VAL A 220 3.05 -22.91 17.88
C VAL A 220 3.31 -24.37 17.48
N LEU A 221 4.54 -24.87 17.61
CA LEU A 221 4.83 -26.29 17.39
C LEU A 221 4.11 -27.17 18.41
N TYR A 222 4.11 -26.78 19.69
CA TYR A 222 3.36 -27.48 20.73
C TYR A 222 1.87 -27.58 20.40
N LEU A 223 1.24 -26.48 19.94
CA LEU A 223 -0.16 -26.48 19.50
C LEU A 223 -0.37 -27.41 18.30
N ALA A 224 0.53 -27.38 17.31
CA ALA A 224 0.44 -28.24 16.13
C ALA A 224 0.65 -29.74 16.45
N GLU A 225 1.27 -30.07 17.58
CA GLU A 225 1.53 -31.43 18.07
C GLU A 225 0.54 -31.88 19.17
N THR A 226 -0.45 -31.04 19.48
CA THR A 226 -1.49 -31.26 20.50
C THR A 226 -2.88 -31.08 19.87
N PRO A 227 -3.46 -32.13 19.26
CA PRO A 227 -4.69 -32.04 18.46
C PRO A 227 -5.91 -31.46 19.20
N GLU A 228 -5.93 -31.54 20.53
CA GLU A 228 -7.01 -31.02 21.38
C GLU A 228 -6.98 -29.48 21.48
N LYS A 229 -5.90 -28.84 21.01
CA LYS A 229 -5.72 -27.38 21.07
C LYS A 229 -5.80 -26.75 19.68
N PRO A 230 -6.57 -25.66 19.51
CA PRO A 230 -6.63 -24.97 18.23
C PRO A 230 -5.31 -24.25 17.93
N VAL A 231 -4.79 -24.39 16.71
CA VAL A 231 -3.58 -23.69 16.25
C VAL A 231 -3.96 -22.25 15.83
N THR A 232 -4.08 -21.36 16.82
CA THR A 232 -4.51 -19.97 16.65
C THR A 232 -3.64 -19.03 17.49
N LEU A 233 -3.56 -17.76 17.11
CA LEU A 233 -2.80 -16.77 17.88
C LEU A 233 -3.44 -16.50 19.26
N GLY A 234 -4.76 -16.56 19.38
CA GLY A 234 -5.40 -16.50 20.68
C GLY A 234 -5.05 -17.69 21.58
N GLN A 235 -4.91 -18.90 21.01
CA GLN A 235 -4.44 -20.04 21.79
C GLN A 235 -2.99 -19.86 22.24
N VAL A 236 -2.12 -19.30 21.39
CA VAL A 236 -0.75 -18.94 21.80
C VAL A 236 -0.78 -18.03 23.02
N VAL A 237 -1.63 -17.00 23.05
CA VAL A 237 -1.79 -16.12 24.22
C VAL A 237 -2.27 -16.91 25.44
N ARG A 238 -3.30 -17.75 25.31
CA ARG A 238 -3.81 -18.59 26.40
C ARG A 238 -2.74 -19.50 27.01
N GLU A 239 -1.86 -20.09 26.19
CA GLU A 239 -0.75 -20.91 26.70
C GLU A 239 0.23 -20.09 27.52
N THR A 240 0.45 -18.81 27.18
CA THR A 240 1.33 -17.97 27.98
C THR A 240 0.74 -17.63 29.34
N LEU A 241 -0.58 -17.56 29.50
CA LEU A 241 -1.24 -17.12 30.74
C LEU A 241 -1.26 -18.18 31.85
N LYS A 242 -0.78 -19.40 31.57
CA LYS A 242 -0.71 -20.49 32.53
C LYS A 242 0.52 -20.36 33.42
N ASP A 243 0.33 -20.61 34.72
CA ASP A 243 1.38 -20.67 35.74
C ASP A 243 2.38 -19.50 35.71
N GLY A 244 1.86 -18.29 35.92
CA GLY A 244 2.68 -17.07 36.04
C GLY A 244 3.32 -16.66 34.72
N ASP A 245 4.58 -17.03 34.53
CA ASP A 245 5.36 -16.81 33.32
C ASP A 245 5.65 -18.10 32.55
N GLY A 246 4.95 -19.20 32.87
CA GLY A 246 4.79 -20.36 31.99
C GLY A 246 5.98 -21.32 31.90
N SER A 247 7.15 -21.03 32.49
CA SER A 247 8.31 -21.94 32.42
C SER A 247 8.04 -23.29 33.07
N GLN A 248 7.48 -23.29 34.29
CA GLN A 248 7.12 -24.53 34.99
C GLN A 248 6.05 -25.31 34.20
N TYR A 249 5.06 -24.62 33.65
CA TYR A 249 4.03 -25.21 32.80
C TYR A 249 4.64 -25.92 31.58
N PHE A 250 5.46 -25.24 30.77
CA PHE A 250 6.05 -25.84 29.58
C PHE A 250 7.03 -26.97 29.92
N ALA A 251 7.79 -26.86 31.01
CA ALA A 251 8.66 -27.93 31.49
C ALA A 251 7.84 -29.16 31.92
N GLY A 252 6.74 -28.95 32.64
CA GLY A 252 5.78 -29.99 33.02
C GLY A 252 5.21 -30.70 31.79
N VAL A 253 4.69 -29.94 30.82
CA VAL A 253 4.16 -30.47 29.56
C VAL A 253 5.19 -31.34 28.81
N ILE A 254 6.43 -30.89 28.70
CA ILE A 254 7.50 -31.66 28.04
C ILE A 254 7.72 -33.01 28.75
N ASN A 255 7.86 -32.98 30.08
CA ASN A 255 8.12 -34.17 30.87
C ASN A 255 6.93 -35.14 30.86
N GLU A 256 5.71 -34.64 31.02
CA GLU A 256 4.47 -35.43 30.97
C GLU A 256 4.30 -36.13 29.62
N ARG A 257 4.57 -35.44 28.50
CA ARG A 257 4.51 -36.01 27.15
C ARG A 257 5.52 -37.13 26.95
N VAL A 258 6.72 -37.00 27.51
CA VAL A 258 7.73 -38.08 27.52
C VAL A 258 7.24 -39.28 28.33
N THR A 259 6.75 -39.06 29.55
CA THR A 259 6.23 -40.14 30.42
C THR A 259 5.01 -40.84 29.82
N ALA A 260 4.13 -40.10 29.15
CA ALA A 260 2.94 -40.63 28.47
C ALA A 260 3.26 -41.38 27.16
N GLY A 261 4.53 -41.46 26.74
CA GLY A 261 4.95 -42.16 25.52
C GLY A 261 4.62 -41.41 24.22
N ASN A 262 4.31 -40.12 24.30
CA ASN A 262 4.00 -39.26 23.16
C ASN A 262 4.86 -37.98 23.18
N PRO A 263 6.19 -38.08 23.07
CA PRO A 263 7.09 -36.94 23.23
C PRO A 263 6.86 -35.88 22.15
N LEU A 264 7.03 -34.60 22.52
CA LEU A 264 7.10 -33.50 21.56
C LEU A 264 8.35 -33.62 20.69
N SER A 265 8.29 -33.04 19.49
CA SER A 265 9.43 -33.03 18.57
C SER A 265 10.64 -32.34 19.20
N ASN A 266 11.85 -32.80 18.83
CA ASN A 266 13.09 -32.19 19.31
C ASN A 266 13.18 -30.70 18.97
N ALA A 267 12.57 -30.26 17.86
CA ALA A 267 12.50 -28.84 17.51
C ALA A 267 11.61 -28.06 18.48
N CYS A 268 10.42 -28.57 18.80
CA CYS A 268 9.52 -28.00 19.79
C CYS A 268 10.18 -27.91 21.17
N VAL A 269 10.78 -29.01 21.63
CA VAL A 269 11.48 -29.08 22.93
C VAL A 269 12.63 -28.08 22.99
N ARG A 270 13.50 -28.01 21.96
CA ARG A 270 14.60 -27.02 21.93
C ARG A 270 14.09 -25.58 21.95
N ALA A 271 13.03 -25.28 21.20
CA ALA A 271 12.47 -23.94 21.12
C ALA A 271 11.88 -23.49 22.47
N LEU A 272 11.09 -24.34 23.12
CA LEU A 272 10.58 -24.08 24.47
C LEU A 272 11.71 -24.01 25.51
N ASN A 273 12.68 -24.91 25.43
CA ASN A 273 13.80 -24.95 26.38
C ASN A 273 14.68 -23.69 26.30
N SER A 274 14.74 -23.01 25.14
CA SER A 274 15.47 -21.74 25.03
C SER A 274 14.93 -20.66 25.97
N TYR A 275 13.64 -20.72 26.33
CA TYR A 275 13.01 -19.85 27.32
C TYR A 275 13.09 -20.44 28.74
N ILE A 276 12.80 -21.74 28.90
CA ILE A 276 12.77 -22.44 30.20
C ILE A 276 14.13 -22.38 30.91
N SER A 277 15.23 -22.50 30.14
CA SER A 277 16.60 -22.55 30.67
C SER A 277 17.13 -21.20 31.18
N ILE A 278 16.36 -20.11 31.06
CA ILE A 278 16.75 -18.79 31.60
C ILE A 278 16.62 -18.82 33.12
N SER A 279 17.77 -18.86 33.80
CA SER A 279 17.85 -18.96 35.27
C SER A 279 17.37 -17.71 36.00
N ALA A 280 17.54 -16.52 35.40
CA ALA A 280 17.12 -15.26 36.00
C ALA A 280 15.60 -15.05 35.82
N GLU A 281 14.84 -15.19 36.91
CA GLU A 281 13.37 -15.03 36.91
C GLU A 281 12.91 -13.66 36.40
N ASN A 282 13.59 -12.57 36.81
CA ASN A 282 13.25 -11.22 36.35
C ASN A 282 13.40 -11.07 34.82
N THR A 283 14.45 -11.64 34.25
CA THR A 283 14.67 -11.61 32.79
C THR A 283 13.57 -12.40 32.07
N ARG A 284 13.23 -13.58 32.61
CA ARG A 284 12.20 -14.47 32.08
C ARG A 284 10.80 -13.86 32.13
N ALA A 285 10.47 -13.18 33.23
CA ALA A 285 9.24 -12.41 33.38
C ALA A 285 9.18 -11.18 32.46
N GLY A 286 10.31 -10.48 32.29
CA GLY A 286 10.43 -9.36 31.34
C GLY A 286 10.22 -9.80 29.88
N ILE A 287 10.81 -10.93 29.48
CA ILE A 287 10.63 -11.52 28.14
C ILE A 287 9.16 -11.89 27.92
N MET A 288 8.52 -12.52 28.90
CA MET A 288 7.09 -12.88 28.81
C MET A 288 6.19 -11.65 28.71
N THR A 289 6.51 -10.58 29.46
CA THR A 289 5.78 -9.31 29.39
C THR A 289 5.90 -8.68 27.99
N SER A 290 7.11 -8.65 27.43
CA SER A 290 7.37 -8.19 26.07
C SER A 290 6.67 -9.08 25.02
N PHE A 291 6.64 -10.39 25.24
CA PHE A 291 5.96 -11.33 24.37
C PHE A 291 4.45 -11.05 24.31
N ARG A 292 3.81 -10.93 25.48
CA ARG A 292 2.37 -10.69 25.59
C ARG A 292 1.96 -9.32 25.06
N SER A 293 2.78 -8.28 25.26
CA SER A 293 2.47 -6.94 24.74
C SER A 293 2.38 -6.90 23.21
N ARG A 294 3.17 -7.73 22.50
CA ARG A 294 3.06 -7.87 21.03
C ARG A 294 1.82 -8.63 20.57
N LEU A 295 1.24 -9.46 21.44
CA LEU A 295 0.02 -10.23 21.17
C LEU A 295 -1.22 -9.69 21.92
N GLU A 296 -1.14 -8.49 22.48
CA GLU A 296 -2.19 -7.87 23.28
C GLU A 296 -3.54 -7.81 22.53
N LEU A 297 -3.47 -7.64 21.21
CA LEU A 297 -4.63 -7.61 20.34
C LEU A 297 -5.54 -8.84 20.49
N TRP A 298 -4.97 -10.03 20.69
CA TRP A 298 -5.71 -11.29 20.83
C TRP A 298 -6.28 -11.52 22.23
N MET A 299 -6.03 -10.61 23.19
CA MET A 299 -6.80 -10.61 24.44
C MET A 299 -8.23 -10.08 24.24
N ASN A 300 -8.50 -9.42 23.11
CA ASN A 300 -9.86 -9.05 22.73
C ASN A 300 -10.62 -10.29 22.20
N PRO A 301 -11.73 -10.72 22.84
CA PRO A 301 -12.49 -11.89 22.42
C PRO A 301 -12.96 -11.82 20.96
N LEU A 302 -13.27 -10.62 20.47
CA LEU A 302 -13.72 -10.43 19.10
C LEU A 302 -12.61 -10.68 18.09
N VAL A 303 -11.39 -10.20 18.38
CA VAL A 303 -10.24 -10.43 17.49
C VAL A 303 -9.78 -11.88 17.54
N ASP A 304 -9.79 -12.48 18.73
CA ASP A 304 -9.52 -13.91 18.90
C ASP A 304 -10.50 -14.76 18.07
N ALA A 305 -11.80 -14.53 18.20
CA ALA A 305 -12.82 -15.23 17.42
C ALA A 305 -12.73 -14.95 15.91
N ALA A 306 -12.44 -13.71 15.51
CA ALA A 306 -12.23 -13.35 14.10
C ALA A 306 -10.97 -14.01 13.51
N THR A 307 -10.01 -14.42 14.35
CA THR A 307 -8.76 -15.05 13.91
C THR A 307 -8.64 -16.53 14.27
N SER A 308 -9.76 -17.17 14.63
CA SER A 308 -9.79 -18.57 15.07
C SER A 308 -9.86 -19.60 13.93
N ALA A 309 -10.32 -19.19 12.75
CA ALA A 309 -10.47 -20.06 11.57
C ALA A 309 -10.28 -19.28 10.26
N ASN A 310 -10.36 -19.97 9.12
CA ASN A 310 -10.38 -19.36 7.79
C ASN A 310 -11.73 -19.62 7.11
N ASP A 311 -12.44 -18.56 6.73
CA ASP A 311 -13.59 -18.66 5.84
C ASP A 311 -13.20 -18.44 4.37
N PHE A 312 -11.97 -17.98 4.12
CA PHE A 312 -11.35 -17.87 2.79
C PHE A 312 -9.86 -18.24 2.85
N ASP A 313 -9.30 -18.59 1.69
CA ASP A 313 -7.89 -19.00 1.57
C ASP A 313 -7.11 -18.05 0.67
N LEU A 314 -6.10 -17.37 1.23
CA LEU A 314 -5.23 -16.46 0.47
C LEU A 314 -4.49 -17.14 -0.69
N ARG A 315 -4.28 -18.46 -0.65
CA ARG A 315 -3.67 -19.26 -1.74
C ARG A 315 -4.58 -19.39 -2.96
N ASP A 316 -5.87 -19.14 -2.79
CA ASP A 316 -6.87 -19.26 -3.85
C ASP A 316 -7.15 -17.91 -4.56
N VAL A 317 -6.63 -16.79 -4.05
CA VAL A 317 -6.87 -15.43 -4.58
C VAL A 317 -6.62 -15.31 -6.08
N ARG A 318 -5.61 -16.01 -6.60
CA ARG A 318 -5.27 -16.01 -8.05
C ARG A 318 -5.78 -17.25 -8.81
N LYS A 319 -6.41 -18.19 -8.11
CA LYS A 319 -6.95 -19.45 -8.66
C LYS A 319 -8.47 -19.41 -8.86
N LYS A 320 -9.17 -18.69 -8.00
CA LYS A 320 -10.61 -18.44 -8.01
C LYS A 320 -10.85 -16.94 -7.96
N LYS A 321 -12.01 -16.50 -8.44
CA LYS A 321 -12.41 -15.09 -8.36
C LYS A 321 -12.97 -14.81 -6.98
N MET A 322 -12.27 -14.00 -6.19
CA MET A 322 -12.72 -13.63 -4.85
C MET A 322 -12.43 -12.17 -4.51
N SER A 323 -13.25 -11.61 -3.62
CA SER A 323 -13.14 -10.26 -3.11
C SER A 323 -13.00 -10.30 -1.60
N VAL A 324 -11.88 -9.82 -1.07
CA VAL A 324 -11.65 -9.74 0.37
C VAL A 324 -11.60 -8.27 0.78
N TYR A 325 -12.51 -7.85 1.64
CA TYR A 325 -12.60 -6.49 2.16
C TYR A 325 -12.07 -6.49 3.59
N LEU A 326 -11.09 -5.64 3.87
CA LEU A 326 -10.53 -5.41 5.19
C LEU A 326 -11.24 -4.21 5.80
N GLY A 327 -12.32 -4.48 6.53
CA GLY A 327 -13.12 -3.46 7.20
C GLY A 327 -12.49 -3.10 8.53
N VAL A 328 -11.84 -1.94 8.64
CA VAL A 328 -11.27 -1.47 9.92
C VAL A 328 -11.55 0.01 10.08
N THR A 329 -12.31 0.35 11.12
CA THR A 329 -12.70 1.74 11.37
C THR A 329 -11.49 2.61 11.73
N PRO A 330 -11.51 3.93 11.44
CA PRO A 330 -10.38 4.82 11.71
C PRO A 330 -9.86 4.79 13.15
N ASP A 331 -10.75 4.67 14.13
CA ASP A 331 -10.43 4.61 15.57
C ASP A 331 -9.69 3.33 15.98
N ASN A 332 -9.82 2.24 15.21
CA ASN A 332 -9.13 0.98 15.47
C ASN A 332 -7.92 0.75 14.56
N LEU A 333 -7.70 1.58 13.55
CA LEU A 333 -6.75 1.30 12.47
C LEU A 333 -5.30 1.11 12.97
N GLU A 334 -4.83 2.01 13.84
CA GLU A 334 -3.48 1.92 14.43
C GLU A 334 -3.33 0.66 15.28
N ARG A 335 -4.34 0.35 16.10
CA ARG A 335 -4.37 -0.86 16.94
C ARG A 335 -4.39 -2.15 16.10
N MET A 336 -5.08 -2.16 14.96
CA MET A 336 -5.18 -3.31 14.06
C MET A 336 -3.99 -3.43 13.10
N ALA A 337 -3.13 -2.40 13.01
CA ALA A 337 -2.03 -2.37 12.05
C ALA A 337 -1.12 -3.62 12.10
N PRO A 338 -0.78 -4.24 13.25
CA PRO A 338 0.01 -5.47 13.28
C PRO A 338 -0.67 -6.64 12.56
N LEU A 339 -1.98 -6.84 12.78
CA LEU A 339 -2.76 -7.90 12.14
C LEU A 339 -2.92 -7.67 10.64
N LEU A 340 -3.19 -6.42 10.24
CA LEU A 340 -3.30 -6.07 8.82
C LEU A 340 -1.95 -6.19 8.09
N ASN A 341 -0.85 -5.81 8.73
CA ASN A 341 0.50 -6.03 8.18
C ASN A 341 0.78 -7.52 7.95
N LEU A 342 0.45 -8.35 8.94
CA LEU A 342 0.57 -9.81 8.83
C LEU A 342 -0.29 -10.36 7.69
N PHE A 343 -1.53 -9.87 7.54
CA PHE A 343 -2.42 -10.23 6.43
C PHE A 343 -1.80 -9.90 5.07
N PHE A 344 -1.34 -8.66 4.85
CA PHE A 344 -0.75 -8.26 3.56
C PHE A 344 0.55 -9.00 3.26
N GLN A 345 1.35 -9.28 4.29
CA GLN A 345 2.57 -10.06 4.11
C GLN A 345 2.26 -11.49 3.69
N GLN A 346 1.34 -12.17 4.38
CA GLN A 346 0.93 -13.53 3.98
C GLN A 346 0.26 -13.54 2.60
N LEU A 347 -0.58 -12.55 2.29
CA LEU A 347 -1.19 -12.41 0.97
C LEU A 347 -0.13 -12.39 -0.13
N ILE A 348 0.89 -11.54 0.01
CA ILE A 348 1.95 -11.41 -1.00
C ILE A 348 2.82 -12.67 -1.02
N ASP A 349 3.34 -13.11 0.13
CA ASP A 349 4.24 -14.25 0.23
C ASP A 349 3.63 -15.55 -0.31
N LEU A 350 2.32 -15.76 -0.15
CA LEU A 350 1.61 -16.93 -0.69
C LEU A 350 1.35 -16.79 -2.20
N ASN A 351 1.15 -15.57 -2.69
CA ASN A 351 0.79 -15.31 -4.08
C ASN A 351 1.98 -14.95 -4.98
N THR A 352 3.21 -14.92 -4.45
CA THR A 352 4.44 -14.69 -5.24
C THR A 352 5.42 -15.87 -5.22
N ARG A 353 4.95 -17.08 -4.85
CA ARG A 353 5.77 -18.31 -4.89
C ARG A 353 5.94 -18.86 -6.30
N GLU A 354 4.91 -18.70 -7.14
CA GLU A 354 4.84 -19.26 -8.49
C GLU A 354 4.32 -18.23 -9.49
N LEU A 355 4.94 -18.20 -10.66
CA LEU A 355 4.50 -17.37 -11.78
C LEU A 355 3.29 -18.02 -12.50
N PRO A 356 2.42 -17.22 -13.14
CA PRO A 356 1.28 -17.75 -13.90
C PRO A 356 1.65 -18.79 -14.97
N ASN A 357 2.84 -18.68 -15.57
CA ASN A 357 3.33 -19.62 -16.59
C ASN A 357 3.81 -20.96 -16.01
N GLN A 358 4.15 -21.01 -14.71
CA GLN A 358 4.61 -22.20 -14.02
C GLN A 358 3.43 -23.04 -13.49
N ASN A 359 2.34 -22.40 -13.08
CA ASN A 359 1.17 -23.07 -12.53
C ASN A 359 -0.12 -22.70 -13.28
N LYS A 360 -0.66 -23.67 -14.03
CA LYS A 360 -1.92 -23.51 -14.79
C LYS A 360 -3.17 -23.26 -13.94
N GLN A 361 -3.10 -23.49 -12.62
CA GLN A 361 -4.20 -23.15 -11.71
C GLN A 361 -4.31 -21.64 -11.48
N ILE A 362 -3.22 -20.90 -11.67
CA ILE A 362 -3.18 -19.45 -11.56
C ILE A 362 -3.81 -18.87 -12.83
N LYS A 363 -5.07 -18.44 -12.71
CA LYS A 363 -5.90 -18.00 -13.84
C LYS A 363 -6.27 -16.53 -13.80
N TYR A 364 -6.14 -15.91 -12.63
CA TYR A 364 -6.65 -14.57 -12.36
C TYR A 364 -5.56 -13.69 -11.73
N SER A 365 -5.63 -12.40 -12.06
CA SER A 365 -4.97 -11.31 -11.38
C SER A 365 -5.78 -10.87 -10.15
N CYS A 366 -5.09 -10.26 -9.20
CA CYS A 366 -5.72 -9.64 -8.03
C CYS A 366 -5.41 -8.15 -7.99
N LEU A 367 -6.45 -7.33 -7.83
CA LEU A 367 -6.31 -5.90 -7.61
C LEU A 367 -6.25 -5.61 -6.09
N LEU A 368 -5.16 -5.00 -5.64
CA LEU A 368 -4.99 -4.47 -4.29
C LEU A 368 -5.47 -3.01 -4.30
N LEU A 369 -6.72 -2.78 -3.92
CA LEU A 369 -7.33 -1.45 -3.87
C LEU A 369 -7.17 -0.89 -2.45
N MET A 370 -6.42 0.20 -2.30
CA MET A 370 -6.08 0.76 -0.99
C MET A 370 -6.64 2.19 -0.86
N ASP A 371 -7.90 2.34 -0.42
CA ASP A 371 -8.64 3.63 -0.42
C ASP A 371 -7.98 4.72 0.44
N GLU A 372 -7.35 4.33 1.55
CA GLU A 372 -6.44 5.21 2.29
C GLU A 372 -5.15 4.47 2.63
N PHE A 373 -4.30 4.34 1.61
CA PHE A 373 -3.09 3.52 1.68
C PHE A 373 -2.15 3.91 2.82
N THR A 374 -2.02 5.20 3.09
CA THR A 374 -1.12 5.76 4.11
C THR A 374 -1.69 5.70 5.53
N ALA A 375 -2.99 5.49 5.70
CA ALA A 375 -3.65 5.56 7.01
C ALA A 375 -3.28 4.39 7.93
N ILE A 376 -3.00 3.21 7.38
CA ILE A 376 -2.53 2.02 8.11
C ILE A 376 -1.07 2.15 8.60
N GLY A 377 -0.35 3.16 8.13
CA GLY A 377 1.10 3.25 8.30
C GLY A 377 1.87 2.37 7.30
N LYS A 378 3.09 2.00 7.65
CA LYS A 378 4.01 1.34 6.73
C LYS A 378 3.71 -0.16 6.59
N ILE A 379 3.24 -0.56 5.40
CA ILE A 379 3.18 -1.98 5.00
C ILE A 379 4.53 -2.42 4.44
N GLY A 380 5.34 -3.08 5.28
CA GLY A 380 6.75 -3.38 5.00
C GLY A 380 6.98 -4.20 3.72
N ILE A 381 6.16 -5.24 3.50
CA ILE A 381 6.26 -6.12 2.33
C ILE A 381 5.97 -5.39 1.02
N LEU A 382 5.05 -4.42 1.00
CA LEU A 382 4.70 -3.65 -0.20
C LEU A 382 5.83 -2.70 -0.59
N SER A 383 6.50 -2.09 0.39
CA SER A 383 7.67 -1.24 0.14
C SER A 383 8.83 -1.99 -0.53
N LYS A 384 9.03 -3.27 -0.18
CA LYS A 384 10.09 -4.11 -0.75
C LYS A 384 9.64 -4.84 -2.02
N GLY A 385 8.35 -5.14 -2.12
CA GLY A 385 7.78 -6.04 -3.12
C GLY A 385 7.21 -5.39 -4.36
N ILE A 386 6.98 -4.06 -4.34
CA ILE A 386 6.29 -3.35 -5.41
C ILE A 386 6.88 -3.61 -6.81
N SER A 387 8.20 -3.78 -6.93
CA SER A 387 8.86 -3.99 -8.22
C SER A 387 8.58 -5.36 -8.85
N TYR A 388 8.29 -6.41 -8.06
CA TYR A 388 8.10 -7.77 -8.59
C TYR A 388 6.66 -8.27 -8.55
N ILE A 389 5.81 -7.79 -7.63
CA ILE A 389 4.44 -8.32 -7.47
C ILE A 389 3.59 -8.17 -8.75
N ALA A 390 3.87 -7.16 -9.58
CA ALA A 390 3.25 -6.96 -10.89
C ALA A 390 3.44 -8.17 -11.83
N GLY A 391 4.63 -8.77 -11.84
CA GLY A 391 4.95 -9.95 -12.65
C GLY A 391 4.18 -11.20 -12.22
N TYR A 392 3.74 -11.22 -10.95
CA TYR A 392 2.85 -12.24 -10.41
C TYR A 392 1.37 -11.86 -10.59
N GLY A 393 1.01 -10.84 -11.37
CA GLY A 393 -0.39 -10.48 -11.60
C GLY A 393 -1.11 -9.95 -10.35
N LEU A 394 -0.37 -9.47 -9.36
CA LEU A 394 -0.90 -8.63 -8.28
C LEU A 394 -0.75 -7.17 -8.72
N ARG A 395 -1.86 -6.44 -8.82
CA ARG A 395 -1.87 -5.05 -9.28
C ARG A 395 -2.28 -4.13 -8.15
N MET A 396 -1.51 -3.07 -7.92
CA MET A 396 -1.77 -2.09 -6.88
C MET A 396 -2.58 -0.89 -7.44
N LEU A 397 -3.55 -0.45 -6.65
CA LEU A 397 -4.28 0.82 -6.79
C LEU A 397 -4.30 1.58 -5.46
N PRO A 398 -3.16 2.10 -4.99
CA PRO A 398 -3.10 2.91 -3.79
C PRO A 398 -3.69 4.30 -4.02
N ILE A 399 -4.43 4.76 -3.01
CA ILE A 399 -4.96 6.12 -2.96
C ILE A 399 -4.29 6.84 -1.79
N ILE A 400 -3.60 7.91 -2.13
CA ILE A 400 -2.87 8.78 -1.20
C ILE A 400 -3.48 10.19 -1.25
N GLN A 401 -3.38 10.94 -0.16
CA GLN A 401 -3.87 12.32 -0.16
C GLN A 401 -2.97 13.23 -0.99
N SER A 402 -1.66 13.06 -0.81
CA SER A 402 -0.61 13.76 -1.56
C SER A 402 0.66 12.90 -1.61
N PRO A 403 1.57 13.15 -2.57
CA PRO A 403 2.88 12.51 -2.60
C PRO A 403 3.70 12.74 -1.31
N ALA A 404 3.56 13.91 -0.67
CA ALA A 404 4.25 14.21 0.60
C ALA A 404 3.85 13.23 1.71
N GLN A 405 2.56 12.89 1.82
CA GLN A 405 2.09 11.93 2.81
C GLN A 405 2.70 10.54 2.61
N LEU A 406 3.00 10.15 1.36
CA LEU A 406 3.68 8.89 1.07
C LEU A 406 5.13 8.92 1.57
N VAL A 407 5.83 10.04 1.39
CA VAL A 407 7.18 10.27 1.92
C VAL A 407 7.19 10.21 3.45
N ASP A 408 6.20 10.82 4.11
CA ASP A 408 6.12 10.82 5.58
C ASP A 408 5.99 9.41 6.17
N VAL A 409 5.21 8.53 5.53
CA VAL A 409 4.96 7.16 6.04
C VAL A 409 6.06 6.18 5.66
N TYR A 410 6.55 6.25 4.41
CA TYR A 410 7.46 5.24 3.87
C TYR A 410 8.94 5.67 3.86
N GLY A 411 9.21 6.97 3.98
CA GLY A 411 10.52 7.57 3.73
C GLY A 411 10.73 7.90 2.25
N ALA A 412 11.67 8.81 1.97
CA ALA A 412 11.92 9.33 0.62
C ALA A 412 12.26 8.23 -0.40
N ASP A 413 13.16 7.30 -0.04
CA ASP A 413 13.62 6.25 -0.96
C ASP A 413 12.50 5.28 -1.36
N ALA A 414 11.68 4.88 -0.38
CA ALA A 414 10.56 3.99 -0.63
C ALA A 414 9.45 4.71 -1.40
N ALA A 415 9.12 5.96 -1.05
CA ALA A 415 8.15 6.76 -1.79
C ALA A 415 8.57 6.96 -3.25
N GLN A 416 9.86 7.22 -3.52
CA GLN A 416 10.38 7.27 -4.89
C GLN A 416 10.19 5.94 -5.62
N THR A 417 10.42 4.81 -4.94
CA THR A 417 10.19 3.47 -5.49
C THR A 417 8.71 3.25 -5.83
N PHE A 418 7.78 3.71 -4.99
CA PHE A 418 6.36 3.72 -5.32
C PHE A 418 6.11 4.54 -6.58
N THR A 419 6.55 5.80 -6.64
CA THR A 419 6.33 6.68 -7.80
C THR A 419 6.86 6.05 -9.10
N THR A 420 8.07 5.47 -9.09
CA THR A 420 8.67 4.86 -10.28
C THR A 420 7.96 3.57 -10.73
N ASN A 421 7.45 2.75 -9.81
CA ASN A 421 6.78 1.48 -10.16
C ASN A 421 5.29 1.65 -10.53
N HIS A 422 4.71 2.84 -10.28
CA HIS A 422 3.36 3.18 -10.71
C HIS A 422 3.40 3.87 -12.07
N ALA A 423 3.25 3.09 -13.13
CA ALA A 423 3.29 3.58 -14.50
C ALA A 423 2.17 4.59 -14.83
N LEU A 424 1.10 4.63 -14.03
CA LEU A 424 -0.02 5.56 -14.21
C LEU A 424 -0.30 6.32 -12.91
N ASN A 425 -0.31 7.64 -12.99
CA ASN A 425 -0.63 8.55 -11.89
C ASN A 425 -1.92 9.30 -12.21
N ILE A 426 -2.93 9.15 -11.37
CA ILE A 426 -4.20 9.89 -11.42
C ILE A 426 -4.12 11.00 -10.38
N ILE A 427 -4.30 12.24 -10.83
CA ILE A 427 -4.13 13.42 -9.98
C ILE A 427 -5.45 14.16 -9.98
N PHE A 428 -6.08 14.18 -8.80
CA PHE A 428 -7.21 15.07 -8.56
C PHE A 428 -6.67 16.45 -8.19
N PRO A 429 -7.42 17.53 -8.51
CA PRO A 429 -6.98 18.87 -8.20
C PRO A 429 -6.64 19.03 -6.71
N PRO A 430 -5.41 19.47 -6.36
CA PRO A 430 -5.02 19.73 -4.98
C PRO A 430 -5.81 20.92 -4.43
N LYS A 431 -5.87 21.06 -3.10
CA LYS A 431 -6.49 22.23 -2.48
C LYS A 431 -5.70 23.49 -2.87
N ALA A 432 -6.37 24.64 -2.94
CA ALA A 432 -5.71 25.92 -3.26
C ALA A 432 -4.59 26.30 -2.26
N SER A 433 -4.63 25.77 -1.04
CA SER A 433 -3.59 25.94 -0.01
C SER A 433 -2.32 25.09 -0.26
N GLU A 434 -2.39 24.06 -1.10
CA GLU A 434 -1.28 23.13 -1.38
C GLU A 434 -0.43 23.62 -2.56
N THR A 435 0.14 24.81 -2.40
CA THR A 435 0.87 25.52 -3.47
C THR A 435 2.06 24.72 -4.01
N GLN A 436 2.79 23.99 -3.16
CA GLN A 436 3.96 23.22 -3.58
C GLN A 436 3.55 22.06 -4.51
N THR A 437 2.57 21.26 -4.09
CA THR A 437 2.04 20.16 -4.92
C THR A 437 1.53 20.66 -6.27
N ALA A 438 0.84 21.81 -6.31
CA ALA A 438 0.40 22.39 -7.57
C ALA A 438 1.56 22.84 -8.49
N LYS A 439 2.67 23.33 -7.91
CA LYS A 439 3.90 23.65 -8.67
C LYS A 439 4.57 22.39 -9.20
N ASP A 440 4.71 21.36 -8.38
CA ASP A 440 5.33 20.09 -8.79
C ASP A 440 4.53 19.46 -9.95
N ILE A 441 3.19 19.49 -9.88
CA ILE A 441 2.33 19.03 -10.98
C ILE A 441 2.52 19.90 -12.22
N SER A 442 2.57 21.24 -12.08
CA SER A 442 2.81 22.16 -13.20
C SER A 442 4.14 21.87 -13.91
N GLU A 443 5.19 21.58 -13.15
CA GLU A 443 6.50 21.21 -13.69
C GLU A 443 6.45 19.84 -14.37
N TRP A 444 5.73 18.88 -13.80
CA TRP A 444 5.55 17.55 -14.38
C TRP A 444 4.79 17.59 -15.72
N LEU A 445 3.78 18.45 -15.83
CA LEU A 445 3.05 18.67 -17.09
C LEU A 445 3.94 19.30 -18.18
N GLY A 446 4.97 20.04 -17.78
CA GLY A 446 5.96 20.65 -18.66
C GLY A 446 5.54 21.99 -19.25
N TYR A 447 6.38 22.49 -20.16
CA TYR A 447 6.28 23.82 -20.76
C TYR A 447 6.04 23.76 -22.26
N GLU A 448 5.24 24.70 -22.75
CA GLU A 448 4.98 24.93 -24.17
C GLU A 448 5.55 26.28 -24.63
N THR A 449 5.89 26.34 -25.91
CA THR A 449 6.30 27.58 -26.58
C THR A 449 5.07 28.26 -27.18
N VAL A 450 4.73 29.44 -26.68
CA VAL A 450 3.62 30.28 -27.15
C VAL A 450 4.17 31.47 -27.93
N LYS A 451 3.55 31.80 -29.07
CA LYS A 451 3.86 33.01 -29.83
C LYS A 451 3.07 34.19 -29.27
N SER A 452 3.78 35.16 -28.71
CA SER A 452 3.24 36.44 -28.29
C SER A 452 3.32 37.43 -29.45
N VAL A 453 2.18 37.97 -29.89
CA VAL A 453 2.13 39.00 -30.92
C VAL A 453 1.91 40.34 -30.23
N SER A 454 2.95 41.16 -30.18
CA SER A 454 2.84 42.54 -29.72
C SER A 454 2.43 43.42 -30.89
N LYS A 455 1.23 44.01 -30.80
CA LYS A 455 0.73 45.01 -31.75
C LYS A 455 0.97 46.39 -31.17
N SER A 456 1.95 47.11 -31.71
CA SER A 456 2.14 48.52 -31.35
C SER A 456 1.25 49.38 -32.24
N ARG A 457 0.25 50.06 -31.66
CA ARG A 457 -0.53 51.08 -32.35
C ARG A 457 0.04 52.44 -32.00
N SER A 458 0.77 53.05 -32.92
CA SER A 458 1.20 54.43 -32.76
C SER A 458 0.04 55.37 -33.08
N ARG A 459 -0.52 56.05 -32.07
CA ARG A 459 -1.39 57.22 -32.32
C ARG A 459 -0.50 58.39 -32.71
N LYS A 460 -0.31 58.62 -34.01
CA LYS A 460 0.18 59.91 -34.53
C LYS A 460 -0.83 60.51 -35.51
N MET A 461 -1.03 61.82 -35.36
CA MET A 461 -2.11 62.59 -35.97
C MET A 461 -1.96 62.86 -37.48
N PHE A 462 -0.88 62.42 -38.14
CA PHE A 462 -0.67 62.65 -39.57
C PHE A 462 0.19 61.55 -40.23
N LYS A 463 -0.39 60.93 -41.27
CA LYS A 463 0.20 60.10 -42.35
C LYS A 463 0.76 58.69 -42.03
N GLN A 464 0.17 57.73 -42.77
CA GLN A 464 0.55 56.35 -43.11
C GLN A 464 0.62 55.31 -41.98
N ASP A 465 -0.36 54.40 -42.02
CA ASP A 465 -0.56 53.28 -41.11
C ASP A 465 0.45 52.17 -41.42
N ASN A 466 1.53 52.10 -40.64
CA ASN A 466 2.43 50.95 -40.63
C ASN A 466 2.23 50.20 -39.31
N ASP A 467 1.27 49.27 -39.29
CA ASP A 467 1.09 48.31 -38.21
C ASP A 467 2.35 47.43 -38.10
N SER A 468 3.16 47.65 -37.06
CA SER A 468 4.29 46.76 -36.76
C SER A 468 3.83 45.62 -35.85
N ASN A 469 3.84 44.40 -36.40
CA ASN A 469 3.58 43.18 -35.65
C ASN A 469 4.92 42.54 -35.29
N SER A 470 5.30 42.57 -34.01
CA SER A 470 6.44 41.80 -33.51
C SER A 470 5.92 40.49 -32.92
N THR A 471 6.43 39.36 -33.40
CA THR A 471 6.11 38.04 -32.86
C THR A 471 7.32 37.53 -32.08
N SER A 472 7.16 37.33 -30.78
CA SER A 472 8.17 36.72 -29.92
C SER A 472 7.70 35.36 -29.39
N GLU A 473 8.61 34.45 -29.16
CA GLU A 473 8.32 33.17 -28.50
C GLU A 473 8.51 33.31 -26.99
N GLN A 474 7.58 32.78 -26.21
CA GLN A 474 7.60 32.80 -24.75
C GLN A 474 7.35 31.41 -24.19
N GLN A 475 7.97 31.11 -23.04
CA GLN A 475 7.71 29.91 -22.27
C GLN A 475 6.41 30.06 -21.47
N ARG A 476 5.53 29.07 -21.56
CA ARG A 476 4.33 28.97 -20.71
C ARG A 476 4.23 27.55 -20.15
N ALA A 477 3.90 27.40 -18.88
CA ALA A 477 3.53 26.08 -18.35
C ALA A 477 2.26 25.57 -19.05
N LEU A 478 2.18 24.28 -19.33
CA LEU A 478 0.98 23.67 -19.95
C LEU A 478 -0.27 23.94 -19.12
N MET A 479 -0.12 23.91 -17.79
CA MET A 479 -1.06 24.51 -16.84
C MET A 479 -0.30 25.22 -15.75
N LEU A 480 -0.73 26.42 -15.39
CA LEU A 480 -0.22 27.14 -14.22
C LEU A 480 -0.71 26.47 -12.92
N PRO A 481 0.03 26.58 -11.80
CA PRO A 481 -0.40 26.03 -10.51
C PRO A 481 -1.83 26.41 -10.10
N GLN A 482 -2.22 27.66 -10.38
CA GLN A 482 -3.57 28.19 -10.12
C GLN A 482 -4.64 27.60 -11.06
N GLU A 483 -4.28 27.22 -12.29
CA GLU A 483 -5.19 26.55 -13.22
C GLU A 483 -5.40 25.09 -12.78
N ILE A 484 -4.36 24.45 -12.22
CA ILE A 484 -4.42 23.09 -11.68
C ILE A 484 -5.34 23.02 -10.46
N THR A 485 -5.20 23.92 -9.48
CA THR A 485 -6.08 23.98 -8.31
C THR A 485 -7.52 24.36 -8.68
N SER A 486 -7.72 25.04 -9.82
CA SER A 486 -9.02 25.49 -10.32
C SER A 486 -9.66 24.57 -11.36
N LEU A 487 -9.11 23.35 -11.58
CA LEU A 487 -9.65 22.35 -12.52
C LEU A 487 -11.09 21.91 -12.21
N GLY A 488 -11.55 22.13 -10.98
CA GLY A 488 -12.90 21.83 -10.52
C GLY A 488 -13.11 20.35 -10.17
N ALA A 489 -14.30 20.01 -9.67
CA ALA A 489 -14.55 18.68 -9.13
C ALA A 489 -14.64 17.57 -10.18
N ARG A 490 -14.95 17.91 -11.44
CA ARG A 490 -15.22 16.95 -12.53
C ARG A 490 -13.98 16.54 -13.31
N ARG A 491 -12.91 17.34 -13.30
CA ARG A 491 -11.71 17.08 -14.11
C ARG A 491 -10.63 16.43 -13.28
N GLU A 492 -9.77 15.67 -13.94
CA GLU A 492 -8.58 15.05 -13.38
C GLU A 492 -7.46 15.02 -14.41
N LEU A 493 -6.23 14.88 -13.93
CA LEU A 493 -5.05 14.70 -14.77
C LEU A 493 -4.60 13.25 -14.67
N ILE A 494 -4.27 12.64 -15.80
CA ILE A 494 -3.67 11.31 -15.85
C ILE A 494 -2.30 11.44 -16.50
N ILE A 495 -1.27 10.96 -15.80
CA ILE A 495 0.13 11.03 -16.25
C ILE A 495 0.68 9.61 -16.34
N MET A 496 1.31 9.31 -17.47
CA MET A 496 1.88 8.00 -17.80
C MET A 496 3.14 8.19 -18.66
N GLU A 497 4.07 7.24 -18.58
CA GLU A 497 5.24 7.19 -19.44
C GLU A 497 4.86 7.13 -20.93
N ASN A 498 5.66 7.80 -21.77
CA ASN A 498 5.53 7.78 -23.24
C ASN A 498 4.18 8.29 -23.79
N VAL A 499 3.40 9.01 -22.99
CA VAL A 499 2.15 9.64 -23.42
C VAL A 499 2.14 11.08 -22.89
N PRO A 500 1.76 12.09 -23.71
CA PRO A 500 1.51 13.42 -23.18
C PRO A 500 0.46 13.37 -22.06
N PRO A 501 0.46 14.29 -21.09
CA PRO A 501 -0.52 14.27 -20.00
C PRO A 501 -1.95 14.30 -20.55
N ILE A 502 -2.85 13.57 -19.90
CA ILE A 502 -4.24 13.45 -20.32
C ILE A 502 -5.10 14.25 -19.36
N LEU A 503 -5.88 15.18 -19.89
CA LEU A 503 -6.92 15.87 -19.13
C LEU A 503 -8.25 15.15 -19.34
N ALA A 504 -8.71 14.44 -18.32
CA ALA A 504 -9.89 13.58 -18.36
C ALA A 504 -11.03 14.10 -17.46
N ASP A 505 -12.23 13.56 -17.67
CA ASP A 505 -13.34 13.72 -16.75
C ASP A 505 -13.36 12.53 -15.77
N LYS A 506 -13.66 12.80 -14.50
CA LYS A 506 -13.89 11.77 -13.50
C LYS A 506 -15.15 10.99 -13.84
N VAL A 507 -15.11 9.69 -13.61
CA VAL A 507 -16.31 8.85 -13.56
C VAL A 507 -17.11 9.23 -12.30
N ILE A 508 -18.43 9.16 -12.33
CA ILE A 508 -19.29 9.39 -11.16
C ILE A 508 -20.34 8.28 -11.12
N TYR A 509 -20.11 7.26 -10.30
CA TYR A 509 -20.86 6.00 -10.42
C TYR A 509 -22.40 6.15 -10.27
N PHE A 510 -22.88 7.03 -9.38
CA PHE A 510 -24.32 7.24 -9.19
C PHE A 510 -24.95 8.13 -10.27
N ASN A 511 -24.15 8.81 -11.09
CA ASN A 511 -24.59 9.62 -12.23
C ASN A 511 -24.21 8.98 -13.57
N ASP A 512 -23.91 7.68 -13.57
CA ASP A 512 -23.50 6.93 -14.74
C ASP A 512 -24.43 5.72 -14.90
N VAL A 513 -25.06 5.63 -16.08
CA VAL A 513 -26.07 4.62 -16.39
C VAL A 513 -25.51 3.21 -16.22
N VAL A 514 -24.26 2.95 -16.59
CA VAL A 514 -23.67 1.60 -16.53
C VAL A 514 -23.59 1.12 -15.09
N PHE A 515 -23.11 1.95 -14.17
CA PHE A 515 -22.95 1.59 -12.76
C PHE A 515 -24.28 1.57 -12.03
N VAL A 516 -25.19 2.50 -12.31
CA VAL A 516 -26.54 2.51 -11.75
C VAL A 516 -27.29 1.24 -12.13
N GLU A 517 -27.24 0.81 -13.40
CA GLU A 517 -27.88 -0.42 -13.84
C GLU A 517 -27.26 -1.67 -13.19
N ARG A 518 -25.95 -1.65 -12.90
CA ARG A 518 -25.30 -2.72 -12.11
C ARG A 518 -25.87 -2.78 -10.69
N LEU A 519 -26.08 -1.65 -10.03
CA LEU A 519 -26.61 -1.58 -8.67
C LEU A 519 -28.10 -1.92 -8.58
N LYS A 520 -28.92 -1.51 -9.57
CA LYS A 520 -30.35 -1.88 -9.69
C LYS A 520 -30.58 -3.39 -9.84
N LYS A 521 -29.60 -4.14 -10.38
CA LYS A 521 -29.66 -5.61 -10.43
C LYS A 521 -29.62 -6.24 -9.04
N ILE A 522 -29.14 -5.51 -8.03
CA ILE A 522 -28.98 -5.97 -6.65
C ILE A 522 -30.11 -5.41 -5.79
N SER A 523 -30.18 -4.09 -5.66
CA SER A 523 -31.16 -3.41 -4.82
C SER A 523 -32.58 -3.47 -5.41
N LYS A 524 -33.56 -3.83 -4.57
CA LYS A 524 -34.98 -3.81 -4.92
C LYS A 524 -35.49 -2.38 -4.99
N THR A 525 -35.04 -1.53 -4.08
CA THR A 525 -35.43 -0.12 -3.99
C THR A 525 -34.96 0.66 -5.21
N LEU A 526 -33.70 0.52 -5.62
CA LEU A 526 -33.18 1.16 -6.83
C LEU A 526 -33.86 0.63 -8.10
N ARG A 527 -34.21 -0.66 -8.15
CA ARG A 527 -34.91 -1.25 -9.31
C ARG A 527 -36.27 -0.62 -9.56
N LYS A 528 -36.98 -0.18 -8.52
CA LYS A 528 -38.28 0.51 -8.64
C LYS A 528 -38.21 1.83 -9.41
N LEU A 529 -37.02 2.44 -9.54
CA LEU A 529 -36.82 3.69 -10.27
C LEU A 529 -36.90 3.54 -11.81
N GLY A 530 -36.94 2.30 -12.32
CA GLY A 530 -37.01 2.04 -13.76
C GLY A 530 -35.79 2.61 -14.49
N GLY A 531 -35.98 3.32 -15.60
CA GLY A 531 -34.89 3.92 -16.39
C GLY A 531 -34.29 5.22 -15.82
N LYS A 532 -34.78 5.73 -14.69
CA LYS A 532 -34.29 7.00 -14.11
C LYS A 532 -33.00 6.77 -13.29
N LEU A 533 -32.13 7.77 -13.26
CA LEU A 533 -30.98 7.80 -12.36
C LEU A 533 -31.44 8.13 -10.93
N PRO A 534 -30.89 7.47 -9.89
CA PRO A 534 -31.21 7.75 -8.51
C PRO A 534 -30.68 9.12 -8.09
N THR A 535 -31.40 9.79 -7.18
CA THR A 535 -30.83 10.91 -6.43
C THR A 535 -29.88 10.38 -5.34
N GLN A 536 -29.00 11.24 -4.81
CA GLN A 536 -28.09 10.87 -3.73
C GLN A 536 -28.84 10.29 -2.52
N LYS A 537 -29.95 10.92 -2.10
CA LYS A 537 -30.77 10.43 -0.98
C LYS A 537 -31.35 9.03 -1.22
N GLN A 538 -31.79 8.75 -2.45
CA GLN A 538 -32.30 7.41 -2.81
C GLN A 538 -31.18 6.36 -2.81
N MET A 539 -29.96 6.78 -3.15
CA MET A 539 -28.79 5.92 -3.09
C MET A 539 -28.41 5.62 -1.65
N ASP A 540 -28.34 6.65 -0.79
CA ASP A 540 -28.04 6.52 0.63
C ASP A 540 -29.08 5.66 1.35
N GLU A 541 -30.36 5.77 0.97
CA GLU A 541 -31.44 4.90 1.48
C GLU A 541 -31.20 3.44 1.11
N ALA A 542 -30.86 3.15 -0.15
CA ALA A 542 -30.59 1.78 -0.58
C ALA A 542 -29.35 1.17 0.11
N ILE A 543 -28.33 2.00 0.36
CA ILE A 543 -27.12 1.63 1.11
C ILE A 543 -27.48 1.37 2.58
N GLY A 544 -28.19 2.28 3.23
CA GLY A 544 -28.59 2.17 4.65
C GLY A 544 -29.52 0.99 4.94
N LEU A 545 -30.30 0.55 3.95
CA LEU A 545 -31.09 -0.69 4.03
C LEU A 545 -30.24 -1.96 3.88
N GLY A 546 -28.94 -1.84 3.56
CA GLY A 546 -28.03 -2.96 3.31
C GLY A 546 -28.38 -3.77 2.07
N GLU A 547 -29.19 -3.24 1.14
CA GLU A 547 -29.66 -4.01 -0.02
C GLU A 547 -28.57 -4.34 -1.04
N LEU A 548 -27.49 -3.56 -1.04
CA LEU A 548 -26.37 -3.68 -1.97
C LEU A 548 -25.24 -4.56 -1.44
N ALA A 549 -25.23 -4.83 -0.13
CA ALA A 549 -24.20 -5.60 0.54
C ALA A 549 -24.45 -7.12 0.41
N ALA A 550 -23.38 -7.90 0.32
CA ALA A 550 -23.45 -9.34 0.50
C ALA A 550 -23.69 -9.67 1.99
N LYS A 551 -24.22 -10.87 2.26
CA LYS A 551 -24.40 -11.33 3.63
C LYS A 551 -23.05 -11.60 4.30
N VAL A 552 -22.93 -11.24 5.57
CA VAL A 552 -21.75 -11.49 6.40
C VAL A 552 -22.16 -12.42 7.55
N PRO A 553 -21.39 -13.47 7.87
CA PRO A 553 -21.64 -14.32 9.02
C PRO A 553 -21.50 -13.52 10.32
N HIS A 554 -22.30 -13.89 11.31
CA HIS A 554 -22.19 -13.37 12.67
C HIS A 554 -21.29 -14.30 13.49
N ILE A 555 -20.31 -13.75 14.19
CA ILE A 555 -19.45 -14.51 15.10
C ILE A 555 -20.20 -14.78 16.40
N ASP A 556 -20.26 -16.04 16.80
CA ASP A 556 -20.78 -16.46 18.10
C ASP A 556 -19.64 -16.47 19.13
N LEU A 557 -19.57 -15.43 19.96
CA LEU A 557 -18.55 -15.30 20.99
C LEU A 557 -18.74 -16.29 22.14
N GLU A 558 -19.98 -16.68 22.46
CA GLU A 558 -20.23 -17.65 23.53
C GLU A 558 -19.76 -19.04 23.11
N ALA A 559 -20.06 -19.44 21.87
CA ALA A 559 -19.56 -20.69 21.30
C ALA A 559 -18.03 -20.70 21.26
N HIS A 560 -17.40 -19.63 20.76
CA HIS A 560 -15.93 -19.50 20.73
C HIS A 560 -15.31 -19.55 22.14
N HIS A 561 -15.95 -18.91 23.13
CA HIS A 561 -15.49 -18.95 24.51
C HIS A 561 -15.54 -20.36 25.11
N LYS A 562 -16.60 -21.12 24.83
CA LYS A 562 -16.74 -22.53 25.23
C LYS A 562 -15.68 -23.41 24.58
N GLU A 563 -15.48 -23.27 23.27
CA GLU A 563 -14.49 -24.04 22.50
C GLU A 563 -13.05 -23.81 22.99
N THR A 564 -12.77 -22.60 23.50
CA THR A 564 -11.42 -22.20 23.92
C THR A 564 -11.15 -22.40 25.42
N GLY A 565 -12.10 -23.00 26.15
CA GLY A 565 -11.97 -23.37 27.56
C GLY A 565 -12.22 -22.22 28.55
N GLY A 566 -13.01 -21.22 28.13
CA GLY A 566 -13.30 -20.01 28.91
C GLY A 566 -14.18 -20.21 30.15
N ASP A 567 -14.97 -21.28 30.21
CA ASP A 567 -15.83 -21.60 31.37
C ASP A 567 -15.04 -22.08 32.62
N VAL A 568 -13.73 -22.22 32.51
CA VAL A 568 -12.86 -22.56 33.65
C VAL A 568 -12.67 -21.30 34.51
N ALA A 569 -13.28 -21.28 35.70
CA ALA A 569 -13.12 -20.19 36.66
C ALA A 569 -11.63 -19.94 36.96
N ILE A 570 -11.13 -18.75 36.60
CA ILE A 570 -9.75 -18.33 36.87
C ILE A 570 -9.69 -17.86 38.33
N THR A 571 -9.07 -18.63 39.20
CA THR A 571 -8.69 -18.18 40.54
C THR A 571 -7.44 -17.31 40.46
N VAL A 572 -7.52 -16.06 40.93
CA VAL A 572 -6.37 -15.15 41.00
C VAL A 572 -5.72 -15.30 42.37
N THR A 573 -4.48 -15.76 42.41
CA THR A 573 -3.66 -15.74 43.63
C THR A 573 -2.92 -14.41 43.68
N VAL A 574 -3.17 -13.60 44.71
CA VAL A 574 -2.38 -12.38 44.94
C VAL A 574 -0.94 -12.82 45.22
N PRO A 575 0.09 -12.24 44.55
CA PRO A 575 1.46 -12.56 44.86
C PRO A 575 1.75 -12.14 46.30
N SER A 576 1.81 -13.12 47.22
CA SER A 576 2.30 -12.87 48.57
C SER A 576 3.79 -12.55 48.43
N LYS A 577 4.21 -11.35 48.85
CA LYS A 577 5.62 -11.12 49.17
C LYS A 577 6.07 -12.29 50.04
N GLY A 578 7.11 -13.00 49.60
CA GLY A 578 7.54 -14.27 50.17
C GLY A 578 7.35 -14.30 51.68
N GLY A 579 6.38 -15.09 52.13
CA GLY A 579 6.22 -15.45 53.53
C GLY A 579 7.34 -16.38 53.92
N GLY A 580 8.57 -15.86 54.00
CA GLY A 580 9.58 -16.46 54.86
C GLY A 580 9.01 -16.38 56.27
N THR A 581 8.68 -17.52 56.86
CA THR A 581 8.40 -17.58 58.29
C THR A 581 9.60 -17.00 59.02
N ALA A 582 9.45 -15.79 59.58
CA ALA A 582 10.48 -15.17 60.40
C ALA A 582 10.73 -16.06 61.61
N VAL A 583 11.84 -16.82 61.58
CA VAL A 583 12.27 -17.62 62.72
C VAL A 583 12.98 -16.70 63.69
N LYS A 584 12.31 -16.33 64.79
CA LYS A 584 12.98 -15.66 65.92
C LYS A 584 13.91 -16.67 66.60
N ARG A 585 15.22 -16.50 66.44
CA ARG A 585 16.24 -17.24 67.20
C ARG A 585 17.26 -16.28 67.82
N PRO A 586 17.94 -16.66 68.91
CA PRO A 586 19.05 -15.90 69.45
C PRO A 586 20.20 -15.77 68.45
N ILE A 587 20.93 -14.66 68.53
CA ILE A 587 22.18 -14.45 67.78
C ILE A 587 23.23 -15.45 68.31
N THR A 588 23.89 -16.17 67.41
CA THR A 588 24.99 -17.10 67.72
C THR A 588 26.33 -16.56 67.22
N ALA A 589 27.44 -17.13 67.67
CA ALA A 589 28.78 -16.72 67.24
C ALA A 589 29.02 -16.89 65.72
N GLU A 590 28.26 -17.78 65.06
CA GLU A 590 28.29 -17.97 63.61
C GLU A 590 27.66 -16.80 62.84
N ASP A 591 26.78 -16.02 63.46
CA ASP A 591 26.18 -14.84 62.80
C ASP A 591 27.19 -13.70 62.65
N ILE A 592 28.26 -13.69 63.48
CA ILE A 592 29.33 -12.68 63.45
C ILE A 592 30.10 -12.75 62.12
N SER A 593 30.33 -13.95 61.58
CA SER A 593 31.04 -14.11 60.31
C SER A 593 30.19 -13.79 59.08
N ASN A 594 28.86 -13.63 59.25
CA ASN A 594 27.91 -13.31 58.17
C ASN A 594 27.30 -11.89 58.30
N LEU A 595 27.84 -11.06 59.20
CA LEU A 595 27.36 -9.70 59.46
C LEU A 595 27.24 -8.81 58.20
N SER A 596 28.09 -9.02 57.20
CA SER A 596 28.09 -8.24 55.95
C SER A 596 26.87 -8.49 55.07
N ASN A 597 26.15 -9.60 55.26
CA ASN A 597 24.96 -9.96 54.49
C ASN A 597 23.66 -9.73 55.26
N LEU A 598 23.74 -9.37 56.55
CA LEU A 598 22.59 -9.03 57.37
C LEU A 598 22.27 -7.54 57.22
N LYS A 599 20.99 -7.23 56.99
CA LYS A 599 20.48 -5.86 56.93
C LYS A 599 19.83 -5.48 58.25
N LEU A 600 19.67 -4.18 58.49
CA LEU A 600 18.98 -3.68 59.69
C LEU A 600 17.54 -4.21 59.81
N GLU A 601 16.88 -4.49 58.68
CA GLU A 601 15.54 -5.08 58.61
C GLU A 601 15.47 -6.55 59.06
N ASP A 602 16.61 -7.24 59.17
CA ASP A 602 16.70 -8.64 59.61
C ASP A 602 16.73 -8.78 61.15
N PHE A 603 16.83 -7.66 61.87
CA PHE A 603 16.86 -7.62 63.33
C PHE A 603 15.49 -7.21 63.89
N ALA A 604 15.07 -7.82 65.01
CA ALA A 604 13.79 -7.53 65.65
C ALA A 604 13.76 -6.19 66.43
N VAL A 605 14.77 -5.35 66.26
CA VAL A 605 14.95 -4.07 66.95
C VAL A 605 14.68 -2.94 65.95
N ASP A 606 13.89 -1.95 66.33
CA ASP A 606 13.58 -0.81 65.47
C ASP A 606 14.74 0.20 65.48
N PHE A 607 15.46 0.27 64.36
CA PHE A 607 16.58 1.22 64.16
C PHE A 607 16.17 2.48 63.41
N SER A 608 14.88 2.69 63.12
CA SER A 608 14.42 3.83 62.31
C SER A 608 14.73 5.19 62.94
N SER A 609 14.94 5.24 64.26
CA SER A 609 15.34 6.44 64.99
C SER A 609 16.83 6.78 64.90
N VAL A 610 17.69 5.85 64.46
CA VAL A 610 19.14 6.06 64.36
C VAL A 610 19.49 6.54 62.95
N LYS A 611 19.91 7.81 62.83
CA LYS A 611 20.20 8.41 61.53
C LYS A 611 21.60 8.04 61.05
N LYS A 612 21.67 7.44 59.86
CA LYS A 612 22.94 7.16 59.18
C LYS A 612 23.64 8.48 58.79
N PRO A 613 24.97 8.59 58.96
CA PRO A 613 25.73 9.73 58.44
C PRO A 613 25.55 9.89 56.91
N PRO A 614 25.50 11.12 56.38
CA PRO A 614 25.39 11.36 54.95
C PRO A 614 26.60 10.79 54.17
N PRO A 615 26.43 10.37 52.90
CA PRO A 615 27.55 9.92 52.08
C PRO A 615 28.53 11.08 51.83
N GLY A 616 29.71 11.04 52.47
CA GLY A 616 30.75 12.08 52.37
C GLY A 616 31.28 12.58 53.71
N GLU A 617 30.56 12.38 54.82
CA GLU A 617 30.97 12.72 56.20
C GLU A 617 31.37 11.48 57.02
N MET A 618 31.86 10.43 56.35
CA MET A 618 32.24 9.18 57.00
C MET A 618 33.69 9.22 57.45
N ASP A 619 34.00 10.07 58.44
CA ASP A 619 35.23 9.90 59.22
C ASP A 619 35.07 8.77 60.24
N GLU A 620 36.20 8.25 60.74
CA GLU A 620 36.21 7.09 61.65
C GLU A 620 35.48 7.38 62.97
N ALA A 621 35.43 8.65 63.40
CA ALA A 621 34.73 9.07 64.61
C ALA A 621 33.21 9.08 64.43
N ALA A 622 32.70 9.57 63.29
CA ALA A 622 31.29 9.58 62.95
C ALA A 622 30.75 8.16 62.74
N LEU A 623 31.56 7.29 62.13
CA LEU A 623 31.24 5.87 62.00
C LEU A 623 31.16 5.15 63.35
N LYS A 624 32.10 5.46 64.26
CA LYS A 624 32.10 4.88 65.61
C LYS A 624 30.91 5.38 66.43
N ALA A 625 30.60 6.68 66.39
CA ALA A 625 29.42 7.23 67.07
C ALA A 625 28.11 6.61 66.56
N TYR A 626 28.00 6.41 65.24
CA TYR A 626 26.85 5.74 64.64
C TYR A 626 26.74 4.26 65.09
N ALA A 627 27.86 3.55 65.19
CA ALA A 627 27.88 2.18 65.72
C ALA A 627 27.48 2.12 67.20
N ASP A 628 27.95 3.06 68.02
CA ASP A 628 27.61 3.15 69.45
C ASP A 628 26.11 3.43 69.66
N ASP A 629 25.52 4.30 68.84
CA ASP A 629 24.08 4.60 68.89
C ASP A 629 23.22 3.40 68.45
N LEU A 630 23.66 2.61 67.46
CA LEU A 630 23.01 1.35 67.09
C LEU A 630 23.06 0.33 68.24
N CYS A 631 24.22 0.20 68.91
CA CYS A 631 24.37 -0.70 70.05
C CYS A 631 23.51 -0.27 71.26
N ARG A 632 23.40 1.03 71.53
CA ARG A 632 22.48 1.57 72.56
C ARG A 632 21.01 1.29 72.24
N ALA A 633 20.61 1.41 70.97
CA ALA A 633 19.26 1.06 70.54
C ALA A 633 18.92 -0.43 70.75
N MET A 634 19.93 -1.31 70.77
CA MET A 634 19.81 -2.71 71.15
C MET A 634 19.83 -2.96 72.67
N GLY A 635 19.99 -1.92 73.50
CA GLY A 635 20.09 -2.04 74.95
C GLY A 635 21.46 -2.53 75.44
N MET A 636 22.49 -2.50 74.60
CA MET A 636 23.86 -2.82 74.99
C MET A 636 24.51 -1.60 75.66
N GLN A 637 25.29 -1.81 76.72
CA GLN A 637 26.16 -0.78 77.28
C GLN A 637 27.40 -0.67 76.39
N VAL A 638 27.67 0.53 75.87
CA VAL A 638 28.75 0.83 74.93
C VAL A 638 29.68 1.86 75.53
#